data_AF-A0A0F7WW35-F1
#
_entry.id   AF-A0A0F7WW35-F1
#
_cell.length_a   1.000
_cell.length_b   1.000
_cell.length_c   1.000
_cell.angle_alpha   90.00
_cell.angle_beta   90.00
_cell.angle_gamma   90.00
#
_symmetry.space_group_name_H-M   'P 1'
#
loop_
_entity.id
_entity.type
_entity.pdbx_description
1 polymer ?
#
loop_
_entity_poly.entity_id
_entity_poly.type
_entity_poly.pdbx_seq_one_letter_code
_entity_poly.pdbx_strand_id
1 'polypeptide(L)'
;MQNNRSLSKSSFFVGALILGKTTILLNATPLSDYFDNQANQLTTLFPLIDTLTNMTPYSHRATLFGVRDDTNQDIVLDHQNSIESWFENFSQDGGALSCKSLAITNTKNQILFLNSFAIKRAGAMYVNGNFDLSENHGSIIFSGNLSFPNASNFADTCTGGAVLCSKNVTISKNQGTAYFINNKAKSSGGAIQAAIINIKDNTGPCLFFNNAAGGTAGGALFANACRIENNSQPIYFLNNQSGLGGAIRVHQECILTKNTGSVIFNNNFAMEADISANHSSGGAIYCISCSIKDNPGIVAFDNNTAARDGGAICTQSLTIQDSGPVYFTNNQGTWGGAIMLRQDGACTLFADQGDIIFYNNRHFKDTFSNHVSVNCTRNVSLTVGASQGHSATFYDPILQRYTIQNSIQKFNPNPAHLGTILFSSAYIPDTSTSRDDFISHFRNHIGLYNGTLALEDRAEWKVYKFDQFGGTLRLGSGAVFSTTDEEQSSSSVGSVININNLVINLPSILGNRVAPKLWIRPTGSSAPYSEDNNPIINLSGPLSLLDDENLDPYDTADLAQPIAEVPLLYLLDVTAKHINTDNFYPEGLNTTQHYGYQGVWSPYWIETITTSDTSSEDTVNTLHRQLYGDWTPTGYKVNPENKGDIALSAFWQSFHNLFATLRYQTQQGQIAPTASGEATRLFVHQNSNNDAKGFHMEATGYSLGTTSNTASNHSFGINFSQLFSNLYESHSDNSVASHTTTVALQINNPWLQERFSTSASLAYSYSNHHIKASRYSGKIQTEGKCYSTTLGAALSCSLPLQWRSRPLHFTPFIQAIAVRSNQTAFQESGDKARKFSVHKPLYNLTVPLGIQSAWESKFRLPTYWNIELAYQPVLYQQNPEVNVSLESSGSSWLLSGTTLARNAIAFKGRNQIFIFPKLSVFLDYQGSVSSSTTTHYLHAGTTFKF
;
A
#
# COMPACT_ATOMS: atom_id res chain seq x y z
N MET A 1 0.80 45.40 59.00
CA MET A 1 1.37 46.67 58.46
C MET A 1 2.67 46.31 57.76
N GLN A 2 2.91 46.37 56.45
CA GLN A 2 2.15 46.67 55.21
C GLN A 2 3.01 46.05 54.08
N ASN A 3 2.66 44.88 53.55
CA ASN A 3 1.96 44.58 52.28
C ASN A 3 2.68 44.87 50.93
N ASN A 4 2.85 43.76 50.20
CA ASN A 4 2.67 43.52 48.75
C ASN A 4 3.65 44.09 47.71
N ARG A 5 4.40 43.17 47.06
CA ARG A 5 4.34 42.97 45.60
C ARG A 5 4.81 41.57 45.18
N SER A 6 4.09 41.04 44.20
CA SER A 6 3.92 39.65 43.80
C SER A 6 4.74 39.22 42.57
N LEU A 7 4.94 37.90 42.49
CA LEU A 7 5.03 37.02 41.31
C LEU A 7 5.13 37.62 39.90
N SER A 8 6.19 37.24 39.17
CA SER A 8 6.09 36.55 37.87
C SER A 8 7.42 35.86 37.54
N LYS A 9 7.46 34.53 37.64
CA LYS A 9 8.48 33.68 37.02
C LYS A 9 7.71 32.61 36.25
N SER A 10 7.44 32.90 34.98
CA SER A 10 6.82 32.00 34.02
C SER A 10 7.87 31.06 33.43
N SER A 11 7.72 29.79 33.80
CA SER A 11 7.91 28.60 32.97
C SER A 11 8.21 28.84 31.49
N PHE A 12 9.48 28.79 31.14
CA PHE A 12 10.02 28.46 29.81
C PHE A 12 11.12 27.42 30.06
N PHE A 13 11.21 26.39 29.21
CA PHE A 13 11.99 25.14 29.35
C PHE A 13 11.23 23.95 29.96
N VAL A 14 10.28 23.41 29.18
CA VAL A 14 10.21 21.96 28.89
C VAL A 14 9.63 21.84 27.47
N GLY A 15 10.46 21.54 26.48
CA GLY A 15 10.05 21.45 25.08
C GLY A 15 11.16 20.93 24.15
N ALA A 16 12.13 20.21 24.71
CA ALA A 16 13.19 19.58 23.95
C ALA A 16 13.43 18.18 24.53
N LEU A 17 13.42 17.19 23.64
CA LEU A 17 13.79 15.79 23.89
C LEU A 17 12.84 14.95 24.76
N ILE A 18 11.63 14.69 24.26
CA ILE A 18 10.97 13.40 24.49
C ILE A 18 10.53 12.88 23.11
N LEU A 19 11.43 12.20 22.41
CA LEU A 19 11.01 11.09 21.56
C LEU A 19 10.46 10.05 22.53
N GLY A 20 9.14 10.06 22.70
CA GLY A 20 8.44 9.19 23.62
C GLY A 20 8.63 7.74 23.23
N LYS A 21 9.62 7.08 23.84
CA LYS A 21 9.55 5.65 24.11
C LYS A 21 8.46 5.40 25.14
N THR A 22 7.22 5.44 24.67
CA THR A 22 6.12 4.69 25.27
C THR A 22 5.88 3.53 24.35
N THR A 23 6.53 2.41 24.63
CA THR A 23 6.13 1.09 24.15
C THR A 23 4.79 0.77 24.81
N ILE A 24 3.72 1.37 24.29
CA ILE A 24 2.39 0.78 24.36
C ILE A 24 2.39 -0.25 23.24
N LEU A 25 1.91 -1.47 23.50
CA LEU A 25 1.70 -2.46 22.45
C LEU A 25 0.77 -1.84 21.39
N LEU A 26 1.34 -1.24 20.36
CA LEU A 26 0.68 -0.94 19.11
C LEU A 26 0.53 -2.28 18.43
N ASN A 27 -0.70 -2.79 18.34
CA ASN A 27 -1.02 -3.68 17.23
C ASN A 27 -0.61 -2.94 15.96
N ALA A 28 0.25 -3.55 15.14
CA ALA A 28 0.78 -2.95 13.94
C ALA A 28 -0.39 -2.43 13.09
N THR A 29 -0.43 -1.12 12.87
CA THR A 29 -1.31 -0.52 11.86
C THR A 29 -0.46 -0.20 10.65
N PRO A 30 -1.02 -0.16 9.43
CA PRO A 30 -0.31 0.33 8.25
C PRO A 30 0.31 1.74 8.45
N LEU A 31 -0.20 2.51 9.41
CA LEU A 31 0.32 3.82 9.79
C LEU A 31 1.53 3.79 10.72
N SER A 32 1.62 2.84 11.67
CA SER A 32 2.78 2.75 12.57
C SER A 32 4.04 2.40 11.80
N ASP A 33 3.94 1.50 10.82
CA ASP A 33 5.07 1.14 9.96
C ASP A 33 5.51 2.31 9.07
N TYR A 34 4.58 3.17 8.65
CA TYR A 34 4.92 4.38 7.90
C TYR A 34 5.68 5.39 8.77
N PHE A 35 5.20 5.69 9.98
CA PHE A 35 5.84 6.66 10.87
C PHE A 35 7.12 6.14 11.54
N ASP A 36 7.23 4.84 11.83
CA ASP A 36 8.47 4.24 12.32
C ASP A 36 9.57 4.24 11.24
N ASN A 37 9.21 4.10 9.97
CA ASN A 37 10.14 4.27 8.85
C ASN A 37 10.53 5.75 8.61
N GLN A 38 9.69 6.72 9.00
CA GLN A 38 9.96 8.16 8.82
C GLN A 38 11.16 8.66 9.64
N ALA A 39 11.40 8.15 10.85
CA ALA A 39 12.52 8.61 11.69
C ALA A 39 13.89 8.37 11.03
N ASN A 40 14.06 7.23 10.35
CA ASN A 40 15.27 6.91 9.59
C ASN A 40 15.34 7.65 8.24
N GLN A 41 14.20 8.00 7.64
CA GLN A 41 14.14 8.77 6.40
C GLN A 41 14.38 10.28 6.59
N LEU A 42 14.03 10.86 7.74
CA LEU A 42 14.18 12.30 7.95
C LEU A 42 15.66 12.73 7.92
N THR A 43 16.54 11.97 8.58
CA THR A 43 17.98 12.27 8.64
C THR A 43 18.69 12.04 7.30
N THR A 44 18.17 11.14 6.45
CA THR A 44 18.72 10.92 5.10
C THR A 44 18.27 11.99 4.12
N LEU A 45 17.02 12.45 4.20
CA LEU A 45 16.48 13.54 3.38
C LEU A 45 17.01 14.92 3.79
N PHE A 46 17.23 15.13 5.09
CA PHE A 46 17.63 16.41 5.69
C PHE A 46 18.87 16.27 6.59
N PRO A 47 20.05 15.92 6.02
CA PRO A 47 21.26 15.62 6.79
C PRO A 47 21.79 16.79 7.62
N LEU A 48 21.40 18.03 7.31
CA LEU A 48 21.86 19.23 8.02
C LEU A 48 20.95 19.65 9.18
N ILE A 49 19.84 18.97 9.44
CA ILE A 49 18.82 19.41 10.42
C ILE A 49 19.40 19.61 11.84
N ASP A 50 20.17 18.65 12.35
CA ASP A 50 20.78 18.72 13.69
C ASP A 50 21.87 19.80 13.77
N THR A 51 22.60 20.00 12.67
CA THR A 51 23.66 21.01 12.59
C THR A 51 23.06 22.41 12.61
N LEU A 52 22.00 22.64 11.81
CA LEU A 52 21.34 23.94 11.69
C LEU A 52 20.53 24.32 12.94
N THR A 53 19.96 23.34 13.63
CA THR A 53 19.18 23.59 14.86
C THR A 53 20.05 24.03 16.03
N ASN A 54 21.30 23.56 16.10
CA ASN A 54 22.25 23.88 17.18
C ASN A 54 23.28 24.94 16.79
N MET A 55 23.15 25.54 15.60
CA MET A 55 24.13 26.49 15.09
C MET A 55 24.11 27.80 15.87
N THR A 56 25.20 28.10 16.57
CA THR A 56 25.51 29.43 17.10
C THR A 56 26.73 29.95 16.35
N PRO A 57 26.56 30.68 15.23
CA PRO A 57 27.73 31.19 14.54
C PRO A 57 28.41 32.28 15.40
N TYR A 58 29.72 32.49 15.26
CA TYR A 58 30.47 33.46 16.07
C TYR A 58 31.14 34.57 15.23
N SER A 59 30.91 34.61 13.91
CA SER A 59 31.56 35.55 12.99
C SER A 59 30.63 36.04 11.88
N HIS A 60 30.66 37.36 11.61
CA HIS A 60 29.98 38.00 10.48
C HIS A 60 30.61 37.57 9.14
N ARG A 61 29.77 37.30 8.13
CA ARG A 61 30.20 36.95 6.76
C ARG A 61 29.13 37.39 5.76
N ALA A 62 29.51 38.15 4.73
CA ALA A 62 28.60 38.53 3.65
C ALA A 62 29.32 38.47 2.30
N THR A 63 28.73 37.77 1.32
CA THR A 63 29.19 37.74 -0.08
C THR A 63 28.38 38.68 -0.98
N LEU A 64 27.37 39.35 -0.43
CA LEU A 64 26.57 40.36 -1.12
C LEU A 64 27.26 41.72 -1.02
N PHE A 65 27.78 42.23 -2.14
CA PHE A 65 28.43 43.55 -2.23
C PHE A 65 27.54 44.55 -3.01
N GLY A 66 27.53 45.82 -2.60
CA GLY A 66 26.76 46.89 -3.26
C GLY A 66 25.65 47.51 -2.39
N VAL A 67 24.73 48.27 -3.01
CA VAL A 67 23.56 48.82 -2.33
C VAL A 67 22.57 47.69 -2.07
N ARG A 68 22.32 47.39 -0.78
CA ARG A 68 21.49 46.28 -0.32
C ARG A 68 20.15 46.72 0.27
N ASP A 69 19.88 48.02 0.30
CA ASP A 69 18.66 48.60 0.86
C ASP A 69 18.08 49.65 -0.10
N ASP A 70 17.61 49.18 -1.27
CA ASP A 70 16.90 50.01 -2.24
C ASP A 70 15.67 49.30 -2.80
N THR A 71 14.51 49.62 -2.22
CA THR A 71 13.20 49.07 -2.57
C THR A 71 12.67 49.47 -3.95
N ASN A 72 13.42 50.27 -4.72
CA ASN A 72 13.09 50.64 -6.10
C ASN A 72 13.91 49.86 -7.13
N GLN A 73 14.98 49.17 -6.73
CA GLN A 73 15.86 48.44 -7.64
C GLN A 73 15.55 46.94 -7.68
N ASP A 74 15.49 46.38 -8.89
CA ASP A 74 15.40 44.94 -9.10
C ASP A 74 16.81 44.30 -8.99
N ILE A 75 16.92 43.18 -8.29
CA ILE A 75 18.16 42.44 -8.05
C ILE A 75 18.06 41.05 -8.65
N VAL A 76 19.08 40.65 -9.41
CA VAL A 76 19.19 39.32 -10.00
C VAL A 76 20.55 38.73 -9.62
N LEU A 77 20.52 37.63 -8.88
CA LEU A 77 21.69 36.83 -8.48
C LEU A 77 21.64 35.52 -9.26
N ASP A 78 22.25 35.53 -10.44
CA ASP A 78 22.24 34.40 -11.36
C ASP A 78 23.65 33.79 -11.49
N HIS A 79 23.72 32.47 -11.67
CA HIS A 79 24.96 31.69 -11.85
C HIS A 79 26.02 31.89 -10.74
N GLN A 80 25.59 32.19 -9.52
CA GLN A 80 26.51 32.38 -8.39
C GLN A 80 27.12 31.05 -7.94
N ASN A 81 28.37 31.08 -7.46
CA ASN A 81 28.98 29.90 -6.87
C ASN A 81 28.36 29.58 -5.49
N SER A 82 28.34 30.58 -4.61
CA SER A 82 27.65 30.57 -3.31
C SER A 82 27.15 31.97 -2.99
N ILE A 83 26.03 32.06 -2.25
CA ILE A 83 25.50 33.30 -1.68
C ILE A 83 25.47 33.09 -0.17
N GLU A 84 26.14 33.94 0.61
CA GLU A 84 26.23 33.78 2.06
C GLU A 84 26.07 35.12 2.76
N SER A 85 25.20 35.16 3.77
CA SER A 85 24.92 36.33 4.60
C SER A 85 24.62 35.91 6.04
N TRP A 86 25.53 36.20 6.97
CA TRP A 86 25.49 35.76 8.36
C TRP A 86 25.56 36.96 9.31
N PHE A 87 24.68 36.99 10.31
CA PHE A 87 24.64 38.04 11.35
C PHE A 87 24.52 39.47 10.83
N GLU A 88 23.69 39.69 9.83
CA GLU A 88 23.36 41.04 9.42
C GLU A 88 22.29 41.63 10.35
N ASN A 89 22.53 42.84 10.85
CA ASN A 89 21.61 43.55 11.74
C ASN A 89 21.27 44.91 11.11
N PHE A 90 20.10 44.99 10.49
CA PHE A 90 19.60 46.25 9.94
C PHE A 90 18.55 46.87 10.84
N SER A 91 18.63 48.19 10.98
CA SER A 91 17.65 48.97 11.74
C SER A 91 16.34 49.20 10.99
N GLN A 92 16.26 48.76 9.73
CA GLN A 92 15.11 48.89 8.83
C GLN A 92 14.59 47.50 8.39
N ASP A 93 13.93 47.42 7.25
CA ASP A 93 13.38 46.18 6.69
C ASP A 93 14.48 45.36 6.00
N GLY A 94 14.42 44.03 6.11
CA GLY A 94 15.36 43.13 5.44
C GLY A 94 16.72 43.09 6.12
N GLY A 95 16.91 42.19 7.08
CA GLY A 95 18.14 42.13 7.88
C GLY A 95 19.42 42.01 7.06
N ALA A 96 19.36 41.37 5.88
CA ALA A 96 20.48 41.23 4.93
C ALA A 96 20.26 41.97 3.60
N LEU A 97 19.01 42.04 3.12
CA LEU A 97 18.67 42.61 1.80
C LEU A 97 17.25 43.20 1.77
N SER A 98 17.11 44.36 1.13
CA SER A 98 15.86 45.06 0.86
C SER A 98 15.85 45.59 -0.57
N CYS A 99 14.89 45.16 -1.39
CA CYS A 99 14.85 45.47 -2.83
C CYS A 99 13.43 45.53 -3.43
N LYS A 100 13.32 45.97 -4.69
CA LYS A 100 12.05 45.95 -5.45
C LYS A 100 11.69 44.52 -5.81
N SER A 101 12.43 43.85 -6.68
CA SER A 101 12.21 42.43 -7.01
C SER A 101 13.51 41.67 -6.89
N LEU A 102 13.42 40.37 -6.59
CA LEU A 102 14.59 39.53 -6.42
C LEU A 102 14.45 38.23 -7.22
N ALA A 103 15.49 37.87 -7.95
CA ALA A 103 15.67 36.53 -8.50
C ALA A 103 17.00 35.94 -8.00
N ILE A 104 16.96 34.74 -7.41
CA ILE A 104 18.14 33.95 -7.09
C ILE A 104 18.07 32.64 -7.89
N THR A 105 18.92 32.54 -8.90
CA THR A 105 18.86 31.47 -9.91
C THR A 105 20.22 30.82 -10.17
N ASN A 106 20.20 29.55 -10.55
CA ASN A 106 21.38 28.79 -11.01
C ASN A 106 22.56 28.80 -10.02
N THR A 107 22.31 28.85 -8.70
CA THR A 107 23.39 28.80 -7.70
C THR A 107 23.93 27.39 -7.55
N LYS A 108 25.26 27.24 -7.63
CA LYS A 108 25.93 25.92 -7.69
C LYS A 108 26.05 25.21 -6.34
N ASN A 109 26.60 25.87 -5.32
CA ASN A 109 26.99 25.20 -4.08
C ASN A 109 26.01 25.43 -2.92
N GLN A 110 25.75 26.70 -2.55
CA GLN A 110 24.85 27.01 -1.43
C GLN A 110 24.33 28.44 -1.44
N ILE A 111 23.13 28.62 -0.87
CA ILE A 111 22.51 29.90 -0.55
C ILE A 111 22.27 29.90 0.97
N LEU A 112 22.94 30.78 1.71
CA LEU A 112 22.90 30.82 3.18
C LEU A 112 22.48 32.21 3.67
N PHE A 113 21.35 32.28 4.37
CA PHE A 113 20.91 33.44 5.14
C PHE A 113 20.71 33.00 6.60
N LEU A 114 21.71 33.31 7.44
CA LEU A 114 21.82 32.75 8.79
C LEU A 114 21.80 33.87 9.83
N ASN A 115 20.92 33.74 10.82
CA ASN A 115 20.81 34.62 12.00
C ASN A 115 20.78 36.12 11.65
N SER A 116 20.09 36.47 10.55
CA SER A 116 19.85 37.87 10.20
C SER A 116 18.74 38.44 11.07
N PHE A 117 18.87 39.70 11.43
CA PHE A 117 17.95 40.39 12.33
C PHE A 117 17.47 41.71 11.71
N ALA A 118 16.15 41.91 11.72
CA ALA A 118 15.51 43.17 11.33
C ALA A 118 14.58 43.67 12.44
N ILE A 119 14.67 44.97 12.75
CA ILE A 119 13.84 45.60 13.79
C ILE A 119 12.38 45.76 13.33
N LYS A 120 12.17 45.83 12.01
CA LYS A 120 10.86 45.99 11.38
C LYS A 120 10.48 44.70 10.64
N ARG A 121 10.40 44.73 9.31
CA ARG A 121 9.95 43.61 8.48
C ARG A 121 11.13 42.76 8.01
N ALA A 122 10.88 41.49 7.74
CA ALA A 122 11.77 40.60 7.01
C ALA A 122 13.12 40.36 7.68
N GLY A 123 13.24 39.30 8.49
CA GLY A 123 14.47 39.07 9.28
C GLY A 123 15.71 38.87 8.42
N ALA A 124 15.60 38.31 7.21
CA ALA A 124 16.68 38.29 6.23
C ALA A 124 16.40 39.18 5.02
N MET A 125 15.25 39.03 4.36
CA MET A 125 15.03 39.60 3.02
C MET A 125 13.67 40.27 2.86
N TYR A 126 13.68 41.58 2.57
CA TYR A 126 12.49 42.34 2.20
C TYR A 126 12.42 42.56 0.68
N VAL A 127 11.30 42.19 0.07
CA VAL A 127 11.06 42.33 -1.37
C VAL A 127 9.72 43.02 -1.60
N ASN A 128 9.71 44.20 -2.21
CA ASN A 128 8.46 44.97 -2.46
C ASN A 128 7.64 44.42 -3.64
N GLY A 129 8.27 43.64 -4.51
CA GLY A 129 7.77 43.08 -5.76
C GLY A 129 7.69 41.57 -5.66
N ASN A 130 8.28 40.85 -6.61
CA ASN A 130 8.31 39.39 -6.64
C ASN A 130 9.66 38.85 -6.18
N PHE A 131 9.64 37.69 -5.52
CA PHE A 131 10.82 36.90 -5.21
C PHE A 131 10.76 35.55 -5.94
N ASP A 132 11.73 35.30 -6.80
CA ASP A 132 11.95 34.01 -7.46
C ASP A 132 13.22 33.35 -6.92
N LEU A 133 13.07 32.13 -6.40
CA LEU A 133 14.13 31.28 -5.91
C LEU A 133 14.05 29.97 -6.71
N SER A 134 14.78 29.94 -7.83
CA SER A 134 14.59 28.87 -8.81
C SER A 134 15.87 28.29 -9.41
N GLU A 135 15.79 27.04 -9.87
CA GLU A 135 16.88 26.39 -10.62
C GLU A 135 18.21 26.29 -9.85
N ASN A 136 18.18 26.31 -8.52
CA ASN A 136 19.39 26.21 -7.70
C ASN A 136 19.78 24.74 -7.45
N HIS A 137 21.06 24.44 -7.64
CA HIS A 137 21.62 23.10 -7.46
C HIS A 137 22.11 22.87 -6.03
N GLY A 138 22.62 23.93 -5.41
CA GLY A 138 23.16 23.92 -4.06
C GLY A 138 22.08 23.97 -2.96
N SER A 139 22.47 23.65 -1.72
CA SER A 139 21.56 23.75 -0.57
C SER A 139 21.09 25.18 -0.34
N ILE A 140 19.80 25.36 -0.07
CA ILE A 140 19.19 26.66 0.20
C ILE A 140 18.82 26.71 1.68
N ILE A 141 19.39 27.65 2.43
CA ILE A 141 19.29 27.65 3.90
C ILE A 141 18.95 29.04 4.40
N PHE A 142 17.76 29.16 4.98
CA PHE A 142 17.31 30.29 5.78
C PHE A 142 17.16 29.81 7.22
N SER A 143 18.12 30.14 8.08
CA SER A 143 18.12 29.65 9.45
C SER A 143 18.31 30.72 10.52
N GLY A 144 17.47 30.68 11.56
CA GLY A 144 17.59 31.55 12.72
C GLY A 144 17.32 33.03 12.44
N ASN A 145 16.65 33.37 11.33
CA ASN A 145 16.37 34.76 10.99
C ASN A 145 15.21 35.31 11.82
N LEU A 146 15.32 36.57 12.23
CA LEU A 146 14.45 37.18 13.25
C LEU A 146 13.92 38.55 12.81
N SER A 147 12.61 38.72 12.86
CA SER A 147 11.92 40.02 12.70
C SER A 147 11.24 40.40 14.02
N PHE A 148 11.89 41.26 14.82
CA PHE A 148 11.46 41.66 16.16
C PHE A 148 11.84 43.10 16.52
N PRO A 149 10.99 43.84 17.28
CA PRO A 149 11.29 45.21 17.67
C PRO A 149 12.33 45.28 18.80
N ASN A 150 13.17 46.32 18.79
CA ASN A 150 14.20 46.58 19.81
C ASN A 150 13.66 47.13 21.15
N ALA A 151 12.38 47.50 21.25
CA ALA A 151 11.77 48.04 22.46
C ALA A 151 10.27 47.67 22.52
N SER A 152 9.65 47.91 23.67
CA SER A 152 8.24 47.62 24.03
C SER A 152 7.15 48.30 23.16
N ASN A 153 7.48 48.73 21.94
CA ASN A 153 6.50 49.20 20.97
C ASN A 153 5.87 48.01 20.23
N PHE A 154 4.54 47.92 20.34
CA PHE A 154 3.68 46.86 19.81
C PHE A 154 3.27 47.11 18.35
N ALA A 155 4.22 47.42 17.45
CA ALA A 155 3.86 47.56 16.05
C ALA A 155 3.64 46.18 15.39
N ASP A 156 2.48 45.97 14.76
CA ASP A 156 2.07 44.77 14.00
C ASP A 156 2.90 44.50 12.72
N THR A 157 3.96 45.28 12.50
CA THR A 157 4.72 45.31 11.25
C THR A 157 5.87 44.31 11.19
N CYS A 158 6.13 43.54 12.24
CA CYS A 158 7.23 42.58 12.28
C CYS A 158 6.83 41.22 11.68
N THR A 159 6.93 41.11 10.35
CA THR A 159 6.47 39.96 9.56
C THR A 159 7.57 39.36 8.68
N GLY A 160 7.45 38.07 8.35
CA GLY A 160 8.41 37.35 7.50
C GLY A 160 9.73 37.10 8.24
N GLY A 161 9.82 36.07 9.08
CA GLY A 161 11.01 35.88 9.91
C GLY A 161 12.28 35.64 9.09
N ALA A 162 12.19 34.95 7.95
CA ALA A 162 13.25 34.95 6.94
C ALA A 162 12.92 35.94 5.81
N VAL A 163 11.77 35.78 5.17
CA VAL A 163 11.43 36.50 3.93
C VAL A 163 10.07 37.18 4.07
N LEU A 164 10.02 38.46 3.70
CA LEU A 164 8.77 39.16 3.44
C LEU A 164 8.76 39.64 1.98
N CYS A 165 7.78 39.20 1.22
CA CYS A 165 7.51 39.63 -0.13
C CYS A 165 6.14 40.33 -0.19
N SER A 166 6.03 41.47 -0.86
CA SER A 166 4.73 42.18 -0.96
C SER A 166 3.86 41.65 -2.11
N LYS A 167 4.43 40.86 -3.04
CA LYS A 167 3.68 40.11 -4.07
C LYS A 167 3.96 38.60 -3.97
N ASN A 168 4.58 37.99 -4.97
CA ASN A 168 4.67 36.54 -5.07
C ASN A 168 6.04 36.03 -4.62
N VAL A 169 6.05 34.91 -3.90
CA VAL A 169 7.25 34.10 -3.66
C VAL A 169 7.11 32.82 -4.48
N THR A 170 8.10 32.52 -5.31
CA THR A 170 8.17 31.26 -6.07
C THR A 170 9.44 30.52 -5.68
N ILE A 171 9.28 29.30 -5.15
CA ILE A 171 10.37 28.35 -4.87
C ILE A 171 10.20 27.23 -5.87
N SER A 172 10.99 27.22 -6.94
CA SER A 172 10.74 26.27 -8.03
C SER A 172 11.94 25.66 -8.72
N LYS A 173 11.81 24.43 -9.21
CA LYS A 173 12.88 23.72 -9.94
C LYS A 173 14.22 23.64 -9.19
N ASN A 174 14.21 23.77 -7.87
CA ASN A 174 15.43 23.61 -7.09
C ASN A 174 15.75 22.12 -6.96
N GLN A 175 17.03 21.78 -7.17
CA GLN A 175 17.56 20.42 -7.03
C GLN A 175 18.22 20.23 -5.66
N GLY A 176 18.76 21.30 -5.09
CA GLY A 176 19.29 21.30 -3.74
C GLY A 176 18.20 21.33 -2.68
N THR A 177 18.47 20.75 -1.51
CA THR A 177 17.56 20.76 -0.37
C THR A 177 17.33 22.19 0.14
N ALA A 178 16.08 22.56 0.32
CA ALA A 178 15.68 23.83 0.90
C ALA A 178 15.35 23.69 2.39
N TYR A 179 15.93 24.56 3.21
CA TYR A 179 15.82 24.58 4.66
C TYR A 179 15.35 25.95 5.13
N PHE A 180 14.20 26.00 5.79
CA PHE A 180 13.68 27.14 6.53
C PHE A 180 13.56 26.72 7.99
N ILE A 181 14.59 27.02 8.78
CA ILE A 181 14.76 26.46 10.13
C ILE A 181 14.83 27.57 11.18
N ASN A 182 14.09 27.46 12.28
CA ASN A 182 14.20 28.36 13.43
C ASN A 182 13.95 29.84 13.09
N ASN A 183 13.27 30.16 12.00
CA ASN A 183 12.98 31.55 11.65
C ASN A 183 11.79 32.04 12.48
N LYS A 184 11.85 33.28 12.95
CA LYS A 184 10.81 33.83 13.81
C LYS A 184 10.41 35.24 13.43
N ALA A 185 9.11 35.49 13.41
CA ALA A 185 8.53 36.81 13.31
C ALA A 185 7.67 37.10 14.54
N LYS A 186 7.55 38.36 14.94
CA LYS A 186 6.64 38.73 16.04
C LYS A 186 5.16 38.63 15.62
N SER A 187 4.81 39.01 14.39
CA SER A 187 3.42 39.07 13.91
C SER A 187 3.05 37.82 13.10
N SER A 188 3.46 37.76 11.82
CA SER A 188 3.04 36.72 10.87
C SER A 188 4.18 36.19 9.99
N GLY A 189 4.01 34.97 9.47
CA GLY A 189 4.92 34.33 8.53
C GLY A 189 6.29 34.07 9.15
N GLY A 190 6.38 33.13 10.08
CA GLY A 190 7.63 32.89 10.83
C GLY A 190 8.81 32.54 9.93
N ALA A 191 8.60 31.85 8.80
CA ALA A 191 9.60 31.75 7.74
C ALA A 191 9.32 32.76 6.62
N ILE A 192 8.17 32.64 5.96
CA ILE A 192 7.84 33.40 4.74
C ILE A 192 6.48 34.07 4.88
N GLN A 193 6.41 35.35 4.53
CA GLN A 193 5.17 36.05 4.26
C GLN A 193 5.14 36.56 2.82
N ALA A 194 4.02 36.35 2.12
CA ALA A 194 3.80 36.86 0.76
C ALA A 194 2.33 37.13 0.47
N ALA A 195 2.00 37.71 -0.68
CA ALA A 195 0.63 37.68 -1.20
C ALA A 195 0.29 36.27 -1.72
N ILE A 196 1.18 35.66 -2.50
CA ILE A 196 1.04 34.29 -3.01
C ILE A 196 2.36 33.55 -2.80
N ILE A 197 2.30 32.31 -2.32
CA ILE A 197 3.44 31.43 -2.18
C ILE A 197 3.25 30.23 -3.12
N ASN A 198 4.21 29.99 -4.01
CA ASN A 198 4.24 28.83 -4.89
C ASN A 198 5.49 28.00 -4.62
N ILE A 199 5.32 26.76 -4.16
CA ILE A 199 6.39 25.77 -4.03
C ILE A 199 6.14 24.71 -5.08
N LYS A 200 6.88 24.74 -6.19
CA LYS A 200 6.54 23.92 -7.35
C LYS A 200 7.71 23.35 -8.12
N ASP A 201 7.51 22.21 -8.75
CA ASP A 201 8.48 21.59 -9.66
C ASP A 201 9.86 21.31 -9.01
N ASN A 202 9.95 21.26 -7.67
CA ASN A 202 11.22 21.01 -7.00
C ASN A 202 11.56 19.52 -7.04
N THR A 203 12.85 19.25 -7.31
CA THR A 203 13.43 17.90 -7.34
C THR A 203 14.38 17.64 -6.18
N GLY A 204 14.69 18.67 -5.38
CA GLY A 204 15.23 18.55 -4.04
C GLY A 204 14.14 18.69 -2.96
N PRO A 205 14.31 18.10 -1.77
CA PRO A 205 13.33 18.17 -0.70
C PRO A 205 13.28 19.56 -0.03
N CYS A 206 12.17 19.90 0.62
CA CYS A 206 11.98 21.18 1.31
C CYS A 206 11.53 20.98 2.76
N LEU A 207 12.15 21.70 3.70
CA LEU A 207 11.88 21.60 5.13
C LEU A 207 11.58 22.97 5.74
N PHE A 208 10.42 23.07 6.39
CA PHE A 208 10.05 24.15 7.30
C PHE A 208 10.03 23.60 8.73
N PHE A 209 11.09 23.84 9.48
CA PHE A 209 11.28 23.28 10.82
C PHE A 209 11.35 24.36 11.90
N ASN A 210 10.51 24.24 12.93
CA ASN A 210 10.55 25.06 14.13
C ASN A 210 10.49 26.57 13.84
N ASN A 211 9.72 26.97 12.82
CA ASN A 211 9.47 28.37 12.54
C ASN A 211 8.30 28.88 13.41
N ALA A 212 8.38 30.12 13.86
CA ALA A 212 7.38 30.66 14.79
C ALA A 212 6.91 32.08 14.44
N ALA A 213 5.62 32.33 14.60
CA ALA A 213 5.03 33.66 14.56
C ALA A 213 4.37 33.98 15.92
N GLY A 214 4.85 35.02 16.59
CA GLY A 214 4.55 35.28 18.00
C GLY A 214 3.14 35.83 18.32
N GLY A 215 2.39 36.30 17.33
CA GLY A 215 1.19 37.12 17.60
C GLY A 215 -0.04 36.81 16.76
N THR A 216 0.09 36.44 15.48
CA THR A 216 -1.09 36.44 14.60
C THR A 216 -1.17 35.23 13.68
N ALA A 217 -0.32 35.04 12.68
CA ALA A 217 -0.63 34.06 11.63
C ALA A 217 0.55 33.37 10.94
N GLY A 218 0.46 32.05 10.74
CA GLY A 218 1.35 31.25 9.90
C GLY A 218 2.75 31.08 10.47
N GLY A 219 2.99 29.98 11.19
CA GLY A 219 4.27 29.75 11.86
C GLY A 219 5.41 29.52 10.88
N ALA A 220 5.14 28.83 9.77
CA ALA A 220 6.03 28.79 8.62
C ALA A 220 5.61 29.82 7.57
N LEU A 221 4.38 29.70 7.06
CA LEU A 221 3.92 30.43 5.87
C LEU A 221 2.66 31.26 6.16
N PHE A 222 2.67 32.52 5.74
CA PHE A 222 1.49 33.39 5.76
C PHE A 222 1.26 34.06 4.40
N ALA A 223 0.07 33.88 3.81
CA ALA A 223 -0.26 34.48 2.51
C ALA A 223 -1.76 34.70 2.24
N ASN A 224 -2.11 35.23 1.07
CA ASN A 224 -3.49 35.15 0.57
C ASN A 224 -3.78 33.77 -0.02
N ALA A 225 -2.82 33.18 -0.74
CA ALA A 225 -2.92 31.84 -1.31
C ALA A 225 -1.57 31.11 -1.25
N CYS A 226 -1.62 29.79 -1.09
CA CYS A 226 -0.46 28.90 -1.11
C CYS A 226 -0.71 27.72 -2.06
N ARG A 227 0.25 27.45 -2.94
CA ARG A 227 0.23 26.32 -3.87
C ARG A 227 1.48 25.49 -3.70
N ILE A 228 1.30 24.20 -3.40
CA ILE A 228 2.37 23.19 -3.37
C ILE A 228 2.07 22.22 -4.50
N GLU A 229 2.81 22.33 -5.61
CA GLU A 229 2.46 21.67 -6.87
C GLU A 229 3.63 20.92 -7.51
N ASN A 230 3.40 19.69 -7.96
CA ASN A 230 4.33 18.96 -8.83
C ASN A 230 5.76 18.79 -8.26
N ASN A 231 5.90 18.64 -6.95
CA ASN A 231 7.21 18.38 -6.33
C ASN A 231 7.46 16.87 -6.30
N SER A 232 8.64 16.46 -6.78
CA SER A 232 8.99 15.04 -6.88
C SER A 232 9.66 14.48 -5.62
N GLN A 233 10.19 15.37 -4.76
CA GLN A 233 10.74 15.06 -3.46
C GLN A 233 9.89 15.64 -2.31
N PRO A 234 10.05 15.13 -1.08
CA PRO A 234 9.17 15.50 0.03
C PRO A 234 9.24 16.96 0.49
N ILE A 235 8.11 17.47 1.00
CA ILE A 235 7.95 18.81 1.60
C ILE A 235 7.39 18.69 3.01
N TYR A 236 8.19 19.08 4.01
CA TYR A 236 7.90 18.82 5.42
C TYR A 236 7.69 20.13 6.19
N PHE A 237 6.61 20.20 6.97
CA PHE A 237 6.30 21.25 7.93
C PHE A 237 6.29 20.65 9.33
N LEU A 238 7.39 20.85 10.06
CA LEU A 238 7.64 20.21 11.34
C LEU A 238 7.76 21.24 12.47
N ASN A 239 7.06 21.02 13.58
CA ASN A 239 7.20 21.80 14.82
C ASN A 239 6.97 23.32 14.62
N ASN A 240 6.18 23.76 13.63
CA ASN A 240 5.93 25.18 13.42
C ASN A 240 4.81 25.67 14.33
N GLN A 241 4.90 26.93 14.76
CA GLN A 241 3.97 27.49 15.73
C GLN A 241 3.49 28.90 15.39
N SER A 242 2.20 29.17 15.56
CA SER A 242 1.64 30.53 15.52
C SER A 242 0.34 30.68 16.31
N GLY A 243 -0.25 31.87 16.33
CA GLY A 243 -1.63 32.06 16.79
C GLY A 243 -2.63 31.29 15.89
N LEU A 244 -2.64 31.64 14.61
CA LEU A 244 -3.58 31.13 13.60
C LEU A 244 -2.82 30.36 12.51
N GLY A 245 -3.04 29.05 12.35
CA GLY A 245 -2.33 28.22 11.36
C GLY A 245 -0.90 27.93 11.78
N GLY A 246 -0.69 26.85 12.56
CA GLY A 246 0.62 26.58 13.17
C GLY A 246 1.73 26.44 12.13
N ALA A 247 1.49 25.80 10.99
CA ALA A 247 2.39 25.83 9.84
C ALA A 247 1.98 26.90 8.82
N ILE A 248 0.77 26.78 8.26
CA ILE A 248 0.30 27.58 7.14
C ILE A 248 -0.98 28.32 7.53
N ARG A 249 -0.97 29.63 7.29
CA ARG A 249 -2.19 30.43 7.31
C ARG A 249 -2.35 31.19 6.00
N VAL A 250 -3.43 30.88 5.28
CA VAL A 250 -3.78 31.62 4.06
C VAL A 250 -5.19 32.21 4.15
N HIS A 251 -5.41 33.37 3.54
CA HIS A 251 -6.74 34.01 3.58
C HIS A 251 -7.76 33.33 2.68
N GLN A 252 -7.35 32.78 1.54
CA GLN A 252 -8.24 32.21 0.54
C GLN A 252 -8.00 30.71 0.43
N GLU A 253 -7.01 30.30 -0.36
CA GLU A 253 -6.86 28.91 -0.77
C GLU A 253 -5.48 28.33 -0.43
N CYS A 254 -5.48 27.09 0.08
CA CYS A 254 -4.31 26.23 0.20
C CYS A 254 -4.51 25.04 -0.75
N ILE A 255 -3.65 24.91 -1.75
CA ILE A 255 -3.74 23.86 -2.77
C ILE A 255 -2.50 22.98 -2.70
N LEU A 256 -2.72 21.68 -2.47
CA LEU A 256 -1.72 20.63 -2.60
C LEU A 256 -2.11 19.78 -3.82
N THR A 257 -1.30 19.77 -4.88
CA THR A 257 -1.66 19.02 -6.09
C THR A 257 -0.48 18.45 -6.86
N LYS A 258 -0.64 17.27 -7.48
CA LYS A 258 0.37 16.62 -8.34
C LYS A 258 1.70 16.31 -7.68
N ASN A 259 1.78 16.32 -6.35
CA ASN A 259 3.03 15.99 -5.66
C ASN A 259 3.20 14.47 -5.64
N THR A 260 4.28 13.98 -6.25
CA THR A 260 4.68 12.57 -6.14
C THR A 260 5.53 12.33 -4.90
N GLY A 261 6.25 13.37 -4.43
CA GLY A 261 6.87 13.39 -3.12
C GLY A 261 5.83 13.64 -2.01
N SER A 262 6.11 13.16 -0.80
CA SER A 262 5.19 13.30 0.33
C SER A 262 5.08 14.75 0.82
N VAL A 263 3.89 15.16 1.25
CA VAL A 263 3.66 16.45 1.93
C VAL A 263 3.23 16.19 3.38
N ILE A 264 4.09 16.52 4.33
CA ILE A 264 3.93 16.10 5.73
C ILE A 264 3.82 17.32 6.65
N PHE A 265 2.77 17.35 7.46
CA PHE A 265 2.56 18.30 8.55
C PHE A 265 2.62 17.55 9.87
N ASN A 266 3.69 17.77 10.64
CA ASN A 266 3.88 17.07 11.91
C ASN A 266 4.21 18.03 13.06
N ASN A 267 3.58 17.80 14.21
CA ASN A 267 3.81 18.55 15.45
C ASN A 267 3.60 20.08 15.33
N ASN A 268 2.75 20.55 14.41
CA ASN A 268 2.49 21.98 14.29
C ASN A 268 1.46 22.43 15.32
N PHE A 269 1.63 23.63 15.87
CA PHE A 269 0.82 24.12 16.98
C PHE A 269 0.22 25.51 16.71
N ALA A 270 -1.10 25.62 16.79
CA ALA A 270 -1.81 26.90 16.78
C ALA A 270 -2.30 27.26 18.19
N MET A 271 -1.84 28.39 18.72
CA MET A 271 -2.07 28.78 20.12
C MET A 271 -3.30 29.68 20.35
N GLU A 272 -3.93 30.20 19.29
CA GLU A 272 -5.08 31.10 19.45
C GLU A 272 -6.29 30.34 20.00
N ALA A 273 -6.82 30.87 21.10
CA ALA A 273 -7.95 30.35 21.85
C ALA A 273 -9.14 31.31 21.91
N ASP A 274 -9.01 32.55 21.41
CA ASP A 274 -10.12 33.51 21.34
C ASP A 274 -11.32 32.93 20.57
N ILE A 275 -12.52 33.22 21.07
CA ILE A 275 -13.83 32.79 20.54
C ILE A 275 -14.38 33.71 19.45
N SER A 276 -13.75 34.87 19.21
CA SER A 276 -14.22 35.83 18.21
C SER A 276 -14.26 35.24 16.79
N ALA A 277 -15.20 35.71 15.97
CA ALA A 277 -15.51 35.10 14.66
C ALA A 277 -14.34 35.09 13.65
N ASN A 278 -13.30 35.88 13.89
CA ASN A 278 -12.11 35.99 13.04
C ASN A 278 -10.89 35.24 13.58
N HIS A 279 -10.95 34.74 14.81
CA HIS A 279 -9.84 34.07 15.50
C HIS A 279 -10.09 32.56 15.55
N SER A 280 -9.77 31.90 14.43
CA SER A 280 -9.89 30.44 14.28
C SER A 280 -8.54 29.75 14.13
N SER A 281 -8.35 28.58 14.72
CA SER A 281 -7.04 27.92 14.79
C SER A 281 -7.03 26.55 14.10
N GLY A 282 -6.28 26.45 13.00
CA GLY A 282 -5.85 25.16 12.44
C GLY A 282 -4.44 24.84 12.91
N GLY A 283 -4.21 23.70 13.56
CA GLY A 283 -2.88 23.40 14.13
C GLY A 283 -1.80 23.27 13.06
N ALA A 284 -2.12 22.71 11.90
CA ALA A 284 -1.26 22.78 10.71
C ALA A 284 -1.70 23.90 9.76
N ILE A 285 -2.93 23.85 9.26
CA ILE A 285 -3.43 24.72 8.18
C ILE A 285 -4.70 25.45 8.62
N TYR A 286 -4.73 26.77 8.41
CA TYR A 286 -5.97 27.54 8.44
C TYR A 286 -6.18 28.33 7.15
N CYS A 287 -7.33 28.14 6.51
CA CYS A 287 -7.73 28.78 5.25
C CYS A 287 -9.25 28.90 5.09
N ILE A 288 -9.73 29.49 3.99
CA ILE A 288 -11.14 29.41 3.59
C ILE A 288 -11.37 28.12 2.78
N SER A 289 -10.48 27.80 1.85
CA SER A 289 -10.57 26.62 0.99
C SER A 289 -9.27 25.81 1.04
N CYS A 290 -9.37 24.52 1.36
CA CYS A 290 -8.26 23.58 1.32
C CYS A 290 -8.54 22.53 0.24
N SER A 291 -7.60 22.34 -0.68
CA SER A 291 -7.71 21.38 -1.78
C SER A 291 -6.50 20.46 -1.80
N ILE A 292 -6.72 19.16 -1.61
CA ILE A 292 -5.74 18.08 -1.70
C ILE A 292 -6.19 17.20 -2.88
N LYS A 293 -5.62 17.44 -4.06
CA LYS A 293 -6.09 16.80 -5.30
C LYS A 293 -4.96 16.26 -6.15
N ASP A 294 -5.15 15.08 -6.74
CA ASP A 294 -4.21 14.53 -7.71
C ASP A 294 -2.79 14.35 -7.14
N ASN A 295 -2.60 14.04 -5.86
CA ASN A 295 -1.27 13.81 -5.29
C ASN A 295 -0.98 12.31 -5.25
N PRO A 296 -0.12 11.74 -6.12
CA PRO A 296 0.24 10.33 -6.02
C PRO A 296 1.03 9.99 -4.74
N GLY A 297 1.78 10.97 -4.22
CA GLY A 297 2.50 10.85 -2.96
C GLY A 297 1.59 11.03 -1.74
N ILE A 298 2.07 10.58 -0.58
CA ILE A 298 1.35 10.63 0.69
C ILE A 298 1.17 12.09 1.17
N VAL A 299 -0.01 12.41 1.68
CA VAL A 299 -0.27 13.65 2.41
C VAL A 299 -0.66 13.31 3.84
N ALA A 300 0.11 13.77 4.84
CA ALA A 300 -0.14 13.39 6.23
C ALA A 300 -0.18 14.61 7.17
N PHE A 301 -1.12 14.56 8.10
CA PHE A 301 -1.27 15.46 9.23
C PHE A 301 -1.16 14.65 10.51
N ASP A 302 0.00 14.70 11.15
CA ASP A 302 0.27 13.92 12.35
C ASP A 302 0.60 14.79 13.56
N ASN A 303 -0.03 14.51 14.69
CA ASN A 303 0.25 15.15 15.97
C ASN A 303 0.19 16.69 15.94
N ASN A 304 -0.66 17.26 15.08
CA ASN A 304 -0.87 18.71 15.04
C ASN A 304 -1.91 19.10 16.09
N THR A 305 -1.70 20.25 16.72
CA THR A 305 -2.53 20.72 17.83
C THR A 305 -3.05 22.12 17.57
N ALA A 306 -4.32 22.37 17.87
CA ALA A 306 -4.93 23.68 17.91
C ALA A 306 -5.54 23.93 19.29
N ALA A 307 -5.36 25.13 19.83
CA ALA A 307 -5.92 25.50 21.12
C ALA A 307 -7.46 25.57 21.12
N ARG A 308 -8.11 25.69 19.95
CA ARG A 308 -9.56 25.83 19.84
C ARG A 308 -10.19 24.99 18.73
N ASP A 309 -9.84 25.22 17.47
CA ASP A 309 -10.62 24.66 16.35
C ASP A 309 -10.10 23.28 15.89
N GLY A 310 -9.56 23.18 14.68
CA GLY A 310 -9.16 21.93 14.04
C GLY A 310 -7.70 21.60 14.32
N GLY A 311 -7.39 20.47 14.96
CA GLY A 311 -6.01 20.12 15.30
C GLY A 311 -5.07 20.04 14.10
N ALA A 312 -5.55 19.54 12.96
CA ALA A 312 -4.83 19.61 11.69
C ALA A 312 -5.28 20.81 10.84
N ILE A 313 -6.55 20.83 10.45
CA ILE A 313 -7.08 21.77 9.46
C ILE A 313 -8.30 22.49 10.03
N CYS A 314 -8.29 23.82 9.95
CA CYS A 314 -9.49 24.64 10.07
C CYS A 314 -9.79 25.28 8.71
N THR A 315 -10.95 25.02 8.13
CA THR A 315 -11.31 25.56 6.80
C THR A 315 -12.82 25.71 6.65
N GLN A 316 -13.29 26.55 5.73
CA GLN A 316 -14.71 26.56 5.36
C GLN A 316 -15.02 25.39 4.43
N SER A 317 -14.17 25.17 3.41
CA SER A 317 -14.31 24.06 2.48
C SER A 317 -13.05 23.21 2.40
N LEU A 318 -13.25 21.90 2.27
CA LEU A 318 -12.19 20.90 2.09
C LEU A 318 -12.54 19.99 0.92
N THR A 319 -11.56 19.74 0.06
CA THR A 319 -11.67 18.67 -0.94
C THR A 319 -10.44 17.79 -0.91
N ILE A 320 -10.65 16.49 -0.73
CA ILE A 320 -9.67 15.43 -0.90
C ILE A 320 -10.20 14.53 -2.01
N GLN A 321 -9.44 14.40 -3.11
CA GLN A 321 -9.87 13.67 -4.29
C GLN A 321 -8.66 13.20 -5.10
N ASP A 322 -8.77 12.05 -5.79
CA ASP A 322 -7.78 11.55 -6.77
C ASP A 322 -6.33 11.53 -6.24
N SER A 323 -6.17 11.47 -4.92
CA SER A 323 -4.86 11.44 -4.26
C SER A 323 -4.58 10.01 -3.78
N GLY A 324 -3.29 9.68 -3.69
CA GLY A 324 -2.81 8.55 -2.92
C GLY A 324 -3.14 8.71 -1.43
N PRO A 325 -2.48 7.96 -0.54
CA PRO A 325 -2.94 7.89 0.85
C PRO A 325 -2.92 9.25 1.57
N VAL A 326 -4.00 9.55 2.28
CA VAL A 326 -4.15 10.77 3.10
C VAL A 326 -4.45 10.41 4.54
N TYR A 327 -3.62 10.91 5.46
CA TYR A 327 -3.66 10.52 6.87
C TYR A 327 -3.89 11.71 7.80
N PHE A 328 -4.82 11.55 8.74
CA PHE A 328 -5.05 12.44 9.87
C PHE A 328 -4.88 11.66 11.16
N THR A 329 -3.74 11.84 11.82
CA THR A 329 -3.41 11.08 13.02
C THR A 329 -3.00 11.90 14.20
N ASN A 330 -3.40 11.45 15.40
CA ASN A 330 -2.96 12.04 16.66
C ASN A 330 -3.24 13.55 16.79
N ASN A 331 -4.13 14.12 15.97
CA ASN A 331 -4.37 15.55 15.95
C ASN A 331 -5.32 15.95 17.08
N GLN A 332 -5.13 17.15 17.61
CA GLN A 332 -5.80 17.60 18.82
C GLN A 332 -6.37 19.01 18.65
N GLY A 333 -7.66 19.19 18.91
CA GLY A 333 -8.30 20.52 18.86
C GLY A 333 -9.63 20.52 19.60
N THR A 334 -10.00 21.60 20.31
CA THR A 334 -11.19 21.62 21.19
C THR A 334 -12.53 21.37 20.48
N TRP A 335 -12.64 21.67 19.18
CA TRP A 335 -13.87 21.45 18.43
C TRP A 335 -13.73 20.32 17.39
N GLY A 336 -12.65 20.29 16.62
CA GLY A 336 -12.38 19.21 15.66
C GLY A 336 -11.02 18.62 15.94
N GLY A 337 -10.94 17.33 16.32
CA GLY A 337 -9.65 16.73 16.63
C GLY A 337 -8.68 16.81 15.46
N ALA A 338 -9.11 16.42 14.25
CA ALA A 338 -8.38 16.68 13.03
C ALA A 338 -8.89 17.91 12.28
N ILE A 339 -10.19 17.93 11.95
CA ILE A 339 -10.74 18.88 11.00
C ILE A 339 -11.91 19.65 11.62
N MET A 340 -11.85 20.97 11.52
CA MET A 340 -12.97 21.87 11.82
C MET A 340 -13.45 22.55 10.54
N LEU A 341 -14.70 22.28 10.15
CA LEU A 341 -15.36 22.86 8.98
C LEU A 341 -16.26 24.04 9.38
N ARG A 342 -15.92 25.23 8.89
CA ARG A 342 -16.62 26.48 9.17
C ARG A 342 -17.86 26.66 8.31
N GLN A 343 -18.74 27.54 8.77
CA GLN A 343 -20.11 27.68 8.28
C GLN A 343 -20.21 27.92 6.77
N ASP A 344 -21.32 27.49 6.17
CA ASP A 344 -21.62 27.70 4.74
C ASP A 344 -20.56 27.09 3.80
N GLY A 345 -20.05 25.92 4.17
CA GLY A 345 -18.94 25.23 3.51
C GLY A 345 -19.32 23.90 2.87
N ALA A 346 -18.32 23.25 2.25
CA ALA A 346 -18.47 21.91 1.70
C ALA A 346 -17.22 21.06 1.96
N CYS A 347 -17.43 19.81 2.34
CA CYS A 347 -16.38 18.82 2.55
C CYS A 347 -16.60 17.63 1.62
N THR A 348 -15.57 17.31 0.84
CA THR A 348 -15.54 16.15 -0.05
C THR A 348 -14.33 15.30 0.31
N LEU A 349 -14.56 14.04 0.66
CA LEU A 349 -13.53 13.07 1.04
C LEU A 349 -13.65 11.84 0.13
N PHE A 350 -12.93 11.83 -0.99
CA PHE A 350 -12.93 10.73 -1.95
C PHE A 350 -11.61 9.96 -1.95
N ALA A 351 -11.65 8.73 -1.43
CA ALA A 351 -10.56 7.77 -1.45
C ALA A 351 -10.52 7.05 -2.82
N ASP A 352 -10.11 7.79 -3.86
CA ASP A 352 -10.17 7.31 -5.25
C ASP A 352 -8.93 6.54 -5.69
N GLN A 353 -7.75 6.95 -5.23
CA GLN A 353 -6.45 6.36 -5.59
C GLN A 353 -5.62 5.92 -4.38
N GLY A 354 -6.17 6.09 -3.18
CA GLY A 354 -5.54 5.75 -1.91
C GLY A 354 -6.50 5.98 -0.75
N ASP A 355 -6.20 5.35 0.39
CA ASP A 355 -7.08 5.41 1.56
C ASP A 355 -7.04 6.79 2.23
N ILE A 356 -8.17 7.21 2.78
CA ILE A 356 -8.26 8.36 3.69
C ILE A 356 -8.51 7.81 5.09
N ILE A 357 -7.60 8.07 6.04
CA ILE A 357 -7.68 7.48 7.38
C ILE A 357 -7.64 8.56 8.47
N PHE A 358 -8.59 8.49 9.40
CA PHE A 358 -8.63 9.26 10.63
C PHE A 358 -8.41 8.33 11.82
N TYR A 359 -7.32 8.55 12.56
CA TYR A 359 -6.93 7.71 13.68
C TYR A 359 -6.41 8.51 14.88
N ASN A 360 -6.97 8.24 16.06
CA ASN A 360 -6.56 8.82 17.33
C ASN A 360 -6.60 10.36 17.36
N ASN A 361 -7.55 10.97 16.65
CA ASN A 361 -7.81 12.40 16.69
C ASN A 361 -8.74 12.72 17.84
N ARG A 362 -8.42 13.75 18.62
CA ARG A 362 -9.08 14.03 19.89
C ARG A 362 -9.50 15.47 20.02
N HIS A 363 -10.68 15.68 20.61
CA HIS A 363 -11.06 17.00 21.09
C HIS A 363 -10.89 17.13 22.60
N PHE A 364 -10.37 18.27 23.05
CA PHE A 364 -10.22 18.60 24.47
C PHE A 364 -11.24 19.66 24.84
N LYS A 365 -12.31 19.22 25.50
CA LYS A 365 -13.30 20.10 26.10
C LYS A 365 -13.22 19.93 27.62
N ASP A 366 -12.70 20.95 28.30
CA ASP A 366 -12.50 20.95 29.75
C ASP A 366 -11.56 19.82 30.24
N THR A 367 -11.86 19.14 31.34
CA THR A 367 -11.04 18.06 31.91
C THR A 367 -11.16 16.72 31.17
N PHE A 368 -11.92 16.65 30.08
CA PHE A 368 -12.19 15.41 29.33
C PHE A 368 -11.70 15.51 27.88
N SER A 369 -11.15 14.41 27.39
CA SER A 369 -10.68 14.24 26.02
C SER A 369 -11.50 13.14 25.37
N ASN A 370 -12.25 13.46 24.31
CA ASN A 370 -12.93 12.43 23.52
C ASN A 370 -12.32 12.32 22.12
N HIS A 371 -12.55 11.19 21.47
CA HIS A 371 -12.20 10.96 20.08
C HIS A 371 -13.16 11.71 19.14
N VAL A 372 -12.61 12.52 18.23
CA VAL A 372 -13.35 13.22 17.17
C VAL A 372 -12.42 13.47 15.99
N SER A 373 -12.81 13.03 14.80
CA SER A 373 -12.09 13.30 13.55
C SER A 373 -12.50 14.65 12.95
N VAL A 374 -13.79 14.80 12.62
CA VAL A 374 -14.32 15.93 11.86
C VAL A 374 -15.49 16.57 12.61
N ASN A 375 -15.48 17.90 12.72
CA ASN A 375 -16.62 18.66 13.24
C ASN A 375 -17.12 19.66 12.18
N CYS A 376 -18.41 19.57 11.87
CA CYS A 376 -19.10 20.43 10.92
C CYS A 376 -19.92 21.49 11.66
N THR A 377 -19.70 22.77 11.35
CA THR A 377 -20.57 23.86 11.80
C THR A 377 -21.81 24.03 10.90
N ARG A 378 -22.57 25.12 11.08
CA ARG A 378 -23.86 25.32 10.39
C ARG A 378 -23.72 25.32 8.86
N ASN A 379 -24.68 24.68 8.20
CA ASN A 379 -24.80 24.67 6.74
C ASN A 379 -23.55 24.16 6.00
N VAL A 380 -22.82 23.20 6.59
CA VAL A 380 -21.68 22.53 5.95
C VAL A 380 -22.12 21.21 5.35
N SER A 381 -21.98 21.06 4.03
CA SER A 381 -22.22 19.78 3.35
C SER A 381 -21.01 18.84 3.47
N LEU A 382 -21.27 17.53 3.48
CA LEU A 382 -20.29 16.46 3.68
C LEU A 382 -20.64 15.35 2.70
N THR A 383 -19.67 15.01 1.86
CA THR A 383 -19.77 13.97 0.85
C THR A 383 -18.55 13.06 0.99
N VAL A 384 -18.79 11.76 1.13
CA VAL A 384 -17.72 10.78 1.35
C VAL A 384 -17.84 9.69 0.29
N GLY A 385 -16.72 9.21 -0.22
CA GLY A 385 -16.67 8.21 -1.29
C GLY A 385 -15.38 7.42 -1.27
N ALA A 386 -15.43 6.17 -1.71
CA ALA A 386 -14.25 5.35 -1.89
C ALA A 386 -14.37 4.50 -3.15
N SER A 387 -13.32 4.47 -3.96
CA SER A 387 -13.25 3.62 -5.16
C SER A 387 -12.91 2.18 -4.80
N GLN A 388 -13.14 1.24 -5.73
CA GLN A 388 -12.90 -0.18 -5.49
C GLN A 388 -11.47 -0.46 -5.01
N GLY A 389 -11.33 -1.17 -3.89
CA GLY A 389 -10.02 -1.49 -3.30
C GLY A 389 -9.47 -0.41 -2.35
N HIS A 390 -10.17 0.71 -2.19
CA HIS A 390 -9.82 1.79 -1.29
C HIS A 390 -10.93 2.04 -0.25
N SER A 391 -10.59 2.79 0.78
CA SER A 391 -11.47 3.10 1.90
C SER A 391 -11.32 4.53 2.43
N ALA A 392 -12.45 5.09 2.87
CA ALA A 392 -12.47 6.25 3.75
C ALA A 392 -12.81 5.75 5.17
N THR A 393 -11.83 5.76 6.06
CA THR A 393 -11.89 5.07 7.36
C THR A 393 -11.81 6.06 8.51
N PHE A 394 -12.80 6.00 9.39
CA PHE A 394 -12.96 6.85 10.56
C PHE A 394 -12.89 5.98 11.82
N TYR A 395 -11.71 5.96 12.47
CA TYR A 395 -11.58 5.36 13.79
C TYR A 395 -12.01 6.31 14.92
N ASP A 396 -12.11 7.60 14.61
CA ASP A 396 -12.63 8.63 15.49
C ASP A 396 -13.94 9.21 14.92
N PRO A 397 -14.97 9.45 15.75
CA PRO A 397 -16.27 9.93 15.31
C PRO A 397 -16.31 11.23 14.48
N ILE A 398 -17.35 11.34 13.64
CA ILE A 398 -17.72 12.58 12.94
C ILE A 398 -18.90 13.27 13.64
N LEU A 399 -18.80 14.58 13.82
CA LEU A 399 -19.86 15.41 14.41
C LEU A 399 -20.47 16.34 13.36
N GLN A 400 -21.66 15.99 12.86
CA GLN A 400 -22.48 16.81 11.97
C GLN A 400 -23.80 17.17 12.66
N ARG A 401 -23.69 18.08 13.64
CA ARG A 401 -24.77 18.42 14.58
C ARG A 401 -25.74 19.50 14.09
N TYR A 402 -25.43 20.20 12.99
CA TYR A 402 -26.27 21.27 12.46
C TYR A 402 -27.00 20.82 11.20
N THR A 403 -28.27 21.21 11.09
CA THR A 403 -29.10 20.89 9.92
C THR A 403 -28.61 21.65 8.67
N ILE A 404 -28.65 20.99 7.53
CA ILE A 404 -28.49 21.55 6.19
C ILE A 404 -29.87 21.61 5.54
N GLN A 405 -30.23 22.77 4.99
CA GLN A 405 -31.54 22.93 4.37
C GLN A 405 -31.63 22.14 3.06
N ASN A 406 -32.64 21.27 2.96
CA ASN A 406 -33.10 20.63 1.72
C ASN A 406 -32.01 19.93 0.88
N SER A 407 -31.03 19.30 1.52
CA SER A 407 -29.96 18.57 0.82
C SER A 407 -29.72 17.20 1.42
N ILE A 408 -29.61 16.19 0.55
CA ILE A 408 -29.18 14.84 0.91
C ILE A 408 -27.65 14.78 0.80
N GLN A 409 -27.01 14.46 1.92
CA GLN A 409 -25.57 14.23 2.00
C GLN A 409 -25.24 12.90 1.37
N LYS A 410 -24.35 12.89 0.38
CA LYS A 410 -24.17 11.71 -0.48
C LYS A 410 -22.97 10.89 -0.05
N PHE A 411 -23.21 9.61 0.18
CA PHE A 411 -22.20 8.62 0.52
C PHE A 411 -22.05 7.64 -0.65
N ASN A 412 -20.80 7.43 -1.08
CA ASN A 412 -20.43 6.76 -2.33
C ASN A 412 -21.24 7.25 -3.55
N PRO A 413 -21.27 8.57 -3.83
CA PRO A 413 -22.16 9.15 -4.85
C PRO A 413 -21.87 8.71 -6.29
N ASN A 414 -20.61 8.47 -6.64
CA ASN A 414 -20.21 8.23 -8.02
C ASN A 414 -20.29 6.73 -8.35
N PRO A 415 -20.59 6.33 -9.60
CA PRO A 415 -20.63 4.92 -9.99
C PRO A 415 -19.33 4.14 -9.77
N ALA A 416 -18.18 4.83 -9.78
CA ALA A 416 -16.87 4.24 -9.49
C ALA A 416 -16.63 3.98 -7.99
N HIS A 417 -17.44 4.59 -7.11
CA HIS A 417 -17.30 4.47 -5.65
C HIS A 417 -17.85 3.12 -5.14
N LEU A 418 -17.14 2.05 -5.47
CA LEU A 418 -17.45 0.67 -5.09
C LEU A 418 -16.65 0.19 -3.87
N GLY A 419 -15.89 1.08 -3.23
CA GLY A 419 -15.10 0.82 -2.02
C GLY A 419 -15.90 0.97 -0.73
N THR A 420 -15.17 1.08 0.38
CA THR A 420 -15.76 1.08 1.74
C THR A 420 -15.64 2.44 2.41
N ILE A 421 -16.74 2.93 2.97
CA ILE A 421 -16.73 3.99 3.99
C ILE A 421 -16.87 3.28 5.34
N LEU A 422 -15.82 3.27 6.16
CA LEU A 422 -15.76 2.51 7.41
C LEU A 422 -15.78 3.43 8.62
N PHE A 423 -16.68 3.16 9.56
CA PHE A 423 -16.61 3.68 10.93
C PHE A 423 -16.35 2.51 11.87
N SER A 424 -15.27 2.59 12.64
CA SER A 424 -14.87 1.52 13.57
C SER A 424 -14.33 2.13 14.85
N SER A 425 -14.61 1.52 15.99
CA SER A 425 -13.99 1.91 17.27
C SER A 425 -12.99 0.87 17.77
N ALA A 426 -12.34 0.14 16.85
CA ALA A 426 -11.37 -0.93 17.14
C ALA A 426 -10.22 -0.48 18.05
N TYR A 427 -9.83 0.79 17.96
CA TYR A 427 -8.69 1.33 18.68
C TYR A 427 -9.06 2.18 19.89
N ILE A 428 -10.35 2.27 20.21
CA ILE A 428 -10.81 2.93 21.43
C ILE A 428 -10.74 1.90 22.56
N PRO A 429 -9.98 2.14 23.64
CA PRO A 429 -9.82 1.15 24.70
C PRO A 429 -11.15 0.76 25.34
N ASP A 430 -11.30 -0.50 25.73
CA ASP A 430 -12.48 -0.99 26.49
C ASP A 430 -12.69 -0.27 27.82
N THR A 431 -11.64 0.37 28.34
CA THR A 431 -11.70 1.17 29.56
C THR A 431 -12.23 2.59 29.33
N SER A 432 -12.50 3.01 28.08
CA SER A 432 -13.07 4.33 27.86
C SER A 432 -14.45 4.42 28.52
N THR A 433 -14.63 5.44 29.35
CA THR A 433 -15.87 5.72 30.05
C THR A 433 -16.74 6.73 29.30
N SER A 434 -16.21 7.36 28.25
CA SER A 434 -16.90 8.38 27.48
C SER A 434 -17.67 7.75 26.32
N ARG A 435 -18.99 7.73 26.41
CA ARG A 435 -19.86 7.21 25.34
C ARG A 435 -19.63 7.96 24.01
N ASP A 436 -19.29 9.25 24.08
CA ASP A 436 -19.08 10.10 22.93
C ASP A 436 -17.90 9.65 22.04
N ASP A 437 -16.95 8.87 22.58
CA ASP A 437 -15.84 8.31 21.81
C ASP A 437 -16.29 7.39 20.69
N PHE A 438 -17.48 6.78 20.82
CA PHE A 438 -17.99 5.78 19.90
C PHE A 438 -19.00 6.35 18.90
N ILE A 439 -19.49 7.58 19.10
CA ILE A 439 -20.72 8.08 18.45
C ILE A 439 -20.42 9.11 17.37
N SER A 440 -20.61 8.73 16.11
CA SER A 440 -20.75 9.71 15.03
C SER A 440 -22.20 10.21 14.94
N HIS A 441 -22.38 11.52 14.91
CA HIS A 441 -23.70 12.17 15.03
C HIS A 441 -24.05 12.97 13.79
N PHE A 442 -25.09 12.54 13.08
CA PHE A 442 -25.60 13.15 11.85
C PHE A 442 -27.06 13.57 12.00
N ARG A 443 -27.30 14.86 12.26
CA ARG A 443 -28.67 15.43 12.33
C ARG A 443 -29.26 15.79 10.96
N ASN A 444 -28.82 15.08 9.92
CA ASN A 444 -29.11 15.40 8.52
C ASN A 444 -29.61 14.17 7.76
N HIS A 445 -30.02 14.40 6.50
CA HIS A 445 -30.41 13.34 5.58
C HIS A 445 -29.19 12.80 4.83
N ILE A 446 -28.89 11.52 5.03
CA ILE A 446 -27.79 10.80 4.38
C ILE A 446 -28.35 9.85 3.32
N GLY A 447 -27.74 9.81 2.14
CA GLY A 447 -28.07 8.89 1.05
C GLY A 447 -26.88 8.03 0.66
N LEU A 448 -27.01 6.71 0.74
CA LEU A 448 -26.03 5.74 0.24
C LEU A 448 -26.38 5.33 -1.20
N TYR A 449 -25.42 5.48 -2.13
CA TYR A 449 -25.65 5.22 -3.55
C TYR A 449 -24.94 3.98 -4.09
N ASN A 450 -23.68 3.75 -3.72
CA ASN A 450 -22.86 2.64 -4.24
C ASN A 450 -21.94 2.08 -3.14
N GLY A 451 -21.18 1.02 -3.43
CA GLY A 451 -20.17 0.46 -2.53
C GLY A 451 -20.72 0.06 -1.16
N THR A 452 -19.85 0.09 -0.14
CA THR A 452 -20.20 -0.32 1.22
C THR A 452 -20.08 0.85 2.20
N LEU A 453 -21.08 1.01 3.07
CA LEU A 453 -20.98 1.74 4.33
C LEU A 453 -20.90 0.71 5.46
N ALA A 454 -19.81 0.71 6.22
CA ALA A 454 -19.56 -0.26 7.29
C ALA A 454 -19.50 0.41 8.67
N LEU A 455 -20.15 -0.20 9.66
CA LEU A 455 -20.05 0.16 11.08
C LEU A 455 -19.55 -1.05 11.87
N GLU A 456 -18.45 -0.91 12.60
CA GLU A 456 -17.76 -2.04 13.25
C GLU A 456 -17.21 -1.69 14.64
N ASP A 457 -16.80 -2.71 15.40
CA ASP A 457 -16.05 -2.56 16.65
C ASP A 457 -16.66 -1.61 17.68
N ARG A 458 -17.98 -1.68 17.88
CA ARG A 458 -18.79 -0.80 18.76
C ARG A 458 -19.01 0.62 18.26
N ALA A 459 -18.67 0.93 17.01
CA ALA A 459 -19.00 2.22 16.42
C ALA A 459 -20.53 2.45 16.42
N GLU A 460 -20.94 3.63 16.83
CA GLU A 460 -22.33 4.06 16.87
C GLU A 460 -22.56 5.20 15.88
N TRP A 461 -23.65 5.09 15.12
CA TRP A 461 -24.17 6.12 14.24
C TRP A 461 -25.53 6.60 14.73
N LYS A 462 -25.66 7.91 14.94
CA LYS A 462 -26.93 8.60 15.19
C LYS A 462 -27.33 9.37 13.95
N VAL A 463 -28.43 9.00 13.31
CA VAL A 463 -28.83 9.58 12.01
C VAL A 463 -30.28 10.03 12.01
N TYR A 464 -30.55 11.25 11.55
CA TYR A 464 -31.92 11.78 11.47
C TYR A 464 -32.69 11.14 10.32
N LYS A 465 -32.12 11.15 9.11
CA LYS A 465 -32.68 10.46 7.94
C LYS A 465 -31.62 9.68 7.17
N PHE A 466 -31.94 8.46 6.77
CA PHE A 466 -31.05 7.61 5.96
C PHE A 466 -31.84 6.88 4.87
N ASP A 467 -31.35 6.95 3.64
CA ASP A 467 -31.91 6.20 2.51
C ASP A 467 -30.79 5.44 1.77
N GLN A 468 -31.06 4.17 1.44
CA GLN A 468 -30.26 3.42 0.47
C GLN A 468 -30.89 3.54 -0.91
N PHE A 469 -30.24 4.29 -1.80
CA PHE A 469 -30.55 4.31 -3.24
C PHE A 469 -29.82 3.18 -3.99
N GLY A 470 -28.81 2.60 -3.34
CA GLY A 470 -28.03 1.44 -3.75
C GLY A 470 -26.99 1.12 -2.68
N GLY A 471 -25.91 0.42 -3.06
CA GLY A 471 -24.85 0.03 -2.12
C GLY A 471 -25.30 -0.94 -1.03
N THR A 472 -24.45 -1.09 -0.01
CA THR A 472 -24.62 -2.05 1.08
C THR A 472 -24.34 -1.39 2.43
N LEU A 473 -25.19 -1.63 3.42
CA LEU A 473 -24.92 -1.31 4.83
C LEU A 473 -24.39 -2.58 5.50
N ARG A 474 -23.13 -2.56 5.91
CA ARG A 474 -22.47 -3.68 6.60
C ARG A 474 -22.34 -3.37 8.09
N LEU A 475 -22.83 -4.24 8.95
CA LEU A 475 -22.74 -4.07 10.41
C LEU A 475 -21.90 -5.20 11.02
N GLY A 476 -20.91 -4.82 11.80
CA GLY A 476 -20.08 -5.73 12.59
C GLY A 476 -20.45 -5.77 14.05
N SER A 477 -19.70 -6.56 14.81
CA SER A 477 -20.01 -6.84 16.20
C SER A 477 -20.06 -5.57 17.06
N GLY A 478 -21.14 -5.46 17.85
CA GLY A 478 -21.38 -4.34 18.75
C GLY A 478 -21.72 -3.01 18.07
N ALA A 479 -21.70 -2.91 16.74
CA ALA A 479 -22.04 -1.69 16.03
C ALA A 479 -23.49 -1.26 16.30
N VAL A 480 -23.76 0.05 16.34
CA VAL A 480 -25.09 0.59 16.65
C VAL A 480 -25.51 1.59 15.59
N PHE A 481 -26.66 1.37 14.94
CA PHE A 481 -27.28 2.33 14.05
C PHE A 481 -28.57 2.82 14.70
N SER A 482 -28.66 4.12 14.99
CA SER A 482 -29.73 4.67 15.82
C SER A 482 -30.31 5.98 15.29
N THR A 483 -31.55 6.26 15.69
CA THR A 483 -32.26 7.48 15.34
C THR A 483 -31.78 8.68 16.17
N THR A 484 -32.03 9.89 15.68
CA THR A 484 -31.79 11.14 16.42
C THR A 484 -32.80 12.20 16.00
N ASP A 485 -32.83 13.29 16.76
CA ASP A 485 -33.54 14.53 16.44
C ASP A 485 -32.87 15.38 15.35
N GLU A 486 -33.67 16.25 14.73
CA GLU A 486 -33.20 17.36 13.90
C GLU A 486 -32.80 18.57 14.77
N GLU A 487 -31.77 19.32 14.40
CA GLU A 487 -31.27 20.43 15.24
C GLU A 487 -32.26 21.61 15.32
N GLN A 488 -32.80 22.06 14.19
CA GLN A 488 -33.63 23.27 14.14
C GLN A 488 -34.91 23.18 14.97
N SER A 489 -35.58 22.02 14.92
CA SER A 489 -36.82 21.75 15.67
C SER A 489 -36.56 21.09 17.02
N SER A 490 -35.33 20.60 17.26
CA SER A 490 -34.98 19.73 18.40
C SER A 490 -36.02 18.62 18.59
N SER A 491 -36.48 18.07 17.47
CA SER A 491 -37.57 17.11 17.38
C SER A 491 -37.15 15.95 16.48
N SER A 492 -37.58 14.75 16.86
CA SER A 492 -37.43 13.53 16.09
C SER A 492 -38.58 13.27 15.12
N VAL A 493 -39.59 14.16 15.08
CA VAL A 493 -40.70 14.08 14.12
C VAL A 493 -40.15 14.10 12.69
N GLY A 494 -40.43 13.04 11.93
CA GLY A 494 -39.94 12.88 10.57
C GLY A 494 -38.57 12.20 10.46
N SER A 495 -37.96 11.77 11.58
CA SER A 495 -36.77 10.91 11.54
C SER A 495 -37.13 9.54 10.94
N VAL A 496 -36.47 9.17 9.85
CA VAL A 496 -36.75 7.91 9.12
C VAL A 496 -35.45 7.31 8.59
N ILE A 497 -35.22 6.04 8.90
CA ILE A 497 -34.09 5.26 8.40
C ILE A 497 -34.62 4.12 7.54
N ASN A 498 -34.29 4.11 6.25
CA ASN A 498 -34.69 3.08 5.30
C ASN A 498 -33.48 2.23 4.91
N ILE A 499 -33.51 0.95 5.28
CA ILE A 499 -32.49 -0.05 4.98
C ILE A 499 -33.12 -1.13 4.11
N ASN A 500 -32.58 -1.34 2.92
CA ASN A 500 -33.03 -2.32 1.94
C ASN A 500 -31.95 -3.33 1.51
N ASN A 501 -30.69 -3.12 1.92
CA ASN A 501 -29.58 -4.04 1.70
C ASN A 501 -28.66 -4.07 2.93
N LEU A 502 -29.00 -4.96 3.88
CA LEU A 502 -28.26 -5.18 5.12
C LEU A 502 -27.35 -6.40 5.01
N VAL A 503 -26.10 -6.21 5.40
CA VAL A 503 -25.09 -7.26 5.51
C VAL A 503 -24.53 -7.30 6.92
N ILE A 504 -24.26 -8.50 7.42
CA ILE A 504 -23.55 -8.71 8.68
C ILE A 504 -22.11 -9.13 8.41
N ASN A 505 -21.16 -8.51 9.11
CA ASN A 505 -19.77 -8.94 9.13
C ASN A 505 -19.65 -10.20 10.00
N LEU A 506 -19.77 -11.38 9.39
CA LEU A 506 -19.85 -12.66 10.12
C LEU A 506 -18.61 -12.96 10.98
N PRO A 507 -17.35 -12.82 10.49
CA PRO A 507 -16.17 -13.07 11.30
C PRO A 507 -16.16 -12.28 12.62
N SER A 508 -16.54 -10.99 12.57
CA SER A 508 -16.63 -10.17 13.78
C SER A 508 -17.65 -10.71 14.80
N ILE A 509 -18.80 -11.23 14.33
CA ILE A 509 -19.85 -11.81 15.18
C ILE A 509 -19.39 -13.14 15.79
N LEU A 510 -18.72 -13.99 15.02
CA LEU A 510 -18.25 -15.28 15.50
C LEU A 510 -17.19 -15.12 16.59
N GLY A 511 -16.29 -14.14 16.43
CA GLY A 511 -15.24 -13.83 17.40
C GLY A 511 -15.75 -13.24 18.71
N ASN A 512 -16.63 -12.25 18.64
CA ASN A 512 -17.05 -11.46 19.82
C ASN A 512 -18.37 -11.92 20.44
N ARG A 513 -19.24 -12.60 19.67
CA ARG A 513 -20.59 -13.04 20.07
C ARG A 513 -21.50 -11.90 20.53
N VAL A 514 -21.34 -10.70 19.96
CA VAL A 514 -22.21 -9.55 20.20
C VAL A 514 -22.87 -9.11 18.88
N ALA A 515 -24.20 -9.09 18.84
CA ALA A 515 -24.96 -8.61 17.69
C ALA A 515 -24.78 -7.11 17.45
N PRO A 516 -24.81 -6.65 16.18
CA PRO A 516 -25.06 -5.25 15.88
C PRO A 516 -26.49 -4.87 16.24
N LYS A 517 -26.71 -3.59 16.55
CA LYS A 517 -27.97 -3.06 17.06
C LYS A 517 -28.58 -2.00 16.15
N LEU A 518 -29.86 -2.15 15.79
CA LEU A 518 -30.70 -1.06 15.29
C LEU A 518 -31.53 -0.53 16.46
N TRP A 519 -31.55 0.78 16.66
CA TRP A 519 -32.10 1.36 17.89
C TRP A 519 -32.96 2.60 17.65
N ILE A 520 -34.22 2.55 18.06
CA ILE A 520 -35.06 3.74 18.25
C ILE A 520 -34.61 4.42 19.54
N ARG A 521 -33.79 5.45 19.40
CA ARG A 521 -33.16 6.10 20.54
C ARG A 521 -34.20 6.83 21.41
N PRO A 522 -34.16 6.69 22.74
CA PRO A 522 -35.05 7.43 23.64
C PRO A 522 -34.87 8.94 23.55
N THR A 523 -35.87 9.67 24.02
CA THR A 523 -35.78 11.11 24.27
C THR A 523 -35.26 11.41 25.67
N GLY A 524 -34.59 12.56 25.81
CA GLY A 524 -33.98 13.03 27.06
C GLY A 524 -32.45 13.08 26.96
N SER A 525 -31.84 14.21 27.36
CA SER A 525 -30.37 14.37 27.41
C SER A 525 -29.75 13.81 28.69
N SER A 526 -30.57 13.52 29.68
CA SER A 526 -30.23 12.92 30.96
C SER A 526 -31.48 12.26 31.53
N ALA A 527 -31.33 11.34 32.48
CA ALA A 527 -32.46 10.75 33.18
C ALA A 527 -33.39 11.85 33.79
N PRO A 528 -34.73 11.64 33.82
CA PRO A 528 -35.43 10.46 33.33
C PRO A 528 -35.58 10.46 31.80
N TYR A 529 -35.30 9.31 31.18
CA TYR A 529 -35.48 9.09 29.74
C TYR A 529 -36.90 8.58 29.44
N SER A 530 -37.37 8.77 28.21
CA SER A 530 -38.65 8.22 27.73
C SER A 530 -38.56 7.68 26.31
N GLU A 531 -39.34 6.64 26.03
CA GLU A 531 -39.45 6.06 24.67
C GLU A 531 -39.84 7.13 23.64
N ASP A 532 -39.13 7.17 22.52
CA ASP A 532 -39.43 8.09 21.43
C ASP A 532 -40.38 7.43 20.42
N ASN A 533 -41.64 7.87 20.43
CA ASN A 533 -42.68 7.36 19.54
C ASN A 533 -42.82 8.20 18.24
N ASN A 534 -41.76 8.87 17.78
CA ASN A 534 -41.78 9.59 16.49
C ASN A 534 -40.93 8.95 15.38
N PRO A 535 -39.68 8.52 15.62
CA PRO A 535 -38.83 7.93 14.59
C PRO A 535 -39.38 6.62 14.04
N ILE A 536 -39.01 6.28 12.81
CA ILE A 536 -39.30 4.98 12.19
C ILE A 536 -38.02 4.42 11.57
N ILE A 537 -37.77 3.12 11.75
CA ILE A 537 -36.76 2.38 10.99
C ILE A 537 -37.47 1.35 10.13
N ASN A 538 -37.28 1.41 8.81
CA ASN A 538 -37.80 0.40 7.88
C ASN A 538 -36.66 -0.50 7.43
N LEU A 539 -36.74 -1.78 7.81
CA LEU A 539 -35.81 -2.82 7.37
C LEU A 539 -36.48 -3.72 6.34
N SER A 540 -35.84 -3.89 5.19
CA SER A 540 -36.36 -4.67 4.06
C SER A 540 -35.25 -5.36 3.27
N GLY A 541 -35.61 -6.28 2.38
CA GLY A 541 -34.67 -7.02 1.53
C GLY A 541 -34.09 -8.27 2.21
N PRO A 542 -33.21 -9.01 1.50
CA PRO A 542 -32.55 -10.20 2.04
C PRO A 542 -31.42 -9.81 3.01
N LEU A 543 -31.20 -10.65 4.02
CA LEU A 543 -29.98 -10.60 4.84
C LEU A 543 -28.85 -11.36 4.14
N SER A 544 -27.64 -10.79 4.14
CA SER A 544 -26.43 -11.44 3.61
C SER A 544 -25.23 -11.27 4.55
N LEU A 545 -24.15 -12.02 4.33
CA LEU A 545 -22.97 -12.07 5.17
C LEU A 545 -21.72 -11.74 4.35
N LEU A 546 -20.83 -10.91 4.87
CA LEU A 546 -19.52 -10.60 4.28
C LEU A 546 -18.42 -10.60 5.35
N ASP A 547 -17.16 -10.57 4.95
CA ASP A 547 -16.00 -10.27 5.79
C ASP A 547 -15.62 -8.77 5.76
N ASP A 548 -14.48 -8.41 6.33
CA ASP A 548 -13.96 -7.03 6.42
C ASP A 548 -13.62 -6.47 5.03
N GLU A 549 -13.25 -7.34 4.10
CA GLU A 549 -12.86 -7.02 2.74
C GLU A 549 -14.02 -7.01 1.73
N ASN A 550 -15.26 -7.15 2.23
CA ASN A 550 -16.50 -7.32 1.46
C ASN A 550 -16.49 -8.58 0.56
N LEU A 551 -15.88 -9.66 1.04
CA LEU A 551 -15.86 -10.98 0.40
C LEU A 551 -16.71 -11.99 1.17
N ASP A 552 -16.92 -13.16 0.57
CA ASP A 552 -17.63 -14.27 1.17
C ASP A 552 -16.92 -14.76 2.46
N PRO A 553 -17.59 -14.79 3.62
CA PRO A 553 -16.94 -15.03 4.92
C PRO A 553 -16.76 -16.52 5.26
N TYR A 554 -16.96 -17.42 4.31
CA TYR A 554 -17.09 -18.86 4.56
C TYR A 554 -15.76 -19.63 4.59
N ASP A 555 -14.63 -18.94 4.42
CA ASP A 555 -13.28 -19.52 4.50
C ASP A 555 -12.67 -19.44 5.93
N THR A 556 -13.51 -19.67 6.95
CA THR A 556 -13.13 -19.72 8.38
C THR A 556 -13.35 -21.13 8.97
N ALA A 557 -12.42 -21.58 9.81
CA ALA A 557 -12.49 -22.87 10.49
C ALA A 557 -13.69 -22.99 11.45
N ASP A 558 -14.23 -21.87 11.93
CA ASP A 558 -15.38 -21.86 12.85
C ASP A 558 -16.62 -22.53 12.21
N LEU A 559 -16.80 -22.36 10.90
CA LEU A 559 -17.95 -22.87 10.15
C LEU A 559 -17.80 -24.36 9.76
N ALA A 560 -16.72 -25.03 10.18
CA ALA A 560 -16.52 -26.45 9.92
C ALA A 560 -17.47 -27.35 10.72
N GLN A 561 -18.01 -26.84 11.83
CA GLN A 561 -18.90 -27.55 12.74
C GLN A 561 -20.23 -26.80 12.88
N PRO A 562 -21.31 -27.47 13.32
CA PRO A 562 -22.55 -26.79 13.63
C PRO A 562 -22.35 -25.71 14.70
N ILE A 563 -22.97 -24.55 14.50
CA ILE A 563 -22.95 -23.44 15.47
C ILE A 563 -24.41 -23.04 15.73
N ALA A 564 -24.81 -23.03 16.99
CA ALA A 564 -26.13 -22.54 17.39
C ALA A 564 -26.05 -21.10 17.91
N GLU A 565 -27.20 -20.42 17.91
CA GLU A 565 -27.41 -19.13 18.59
C GLU A 565 -26.41 -18.05 18.16
N VAL A 566 -26.06 -17.96 16.86
CA VAL A 566 -25.22 -16.87 16.36
C VAL A 566 -26.03 -15.56 16.39
N PRO A 567 -25.62 -14.53 17.14
CA PRO A 567 -26.42 -13.32 17.32
C PRO A 567 -26.23 -12.37 16.13
N LEU A 568 -27.12 -12.44 15.14
CA LEU A 568 -26.96 -11.75 13.85
C LEU A 568 -27.42 -10.29 13.89
N LEU A 569 -28.51 -9.99 14.58
CA LEU A 569 -29.06 -8.63 14.64
C LEU A 569 -29.90 -8.41 15.89
N TYR A 570 -29.76 -7.24 16.51
CA TYR A 570 -30.57 -6.84 17.65
C TYR A 570 -31.36 -5.57 17.33
N LEU A 571 -32.68 -5.61 17.51
CA LEU A 571 -33.57 -4.46 17.38
C LEU A 571 -34.01 -4.04 18.77
N LEU A 572 -33.70 -2.79 19.13
CA LEU A 572 -34.14 -2.14 20.36
C LEU A 572 -35.16 -1.07 20.02
N ASP A 573 -36.42 -1.32 20.38
CA ASP A 573 -37.60 -0.62 19.86
C ASP A 573 -38.49 -0.10 21.00
N VAL A 574 -39.51 0.68 20.66
CA VAL A 574 -40.54 1.16 21.57
C VAL A 574 -41.72 0.20 21.64
N THR A 575 -42.57 0.32 22.67
CA THR A 575 -43.77 -0.53 22.81
C THR A 575 -44.66 -0.49 21.56
N ALA A 576 -44.73 0.65 20.87
CA ALA A 576 -45.52 0.85 19.66
C ALA A 576 -44.95 0.18 18.39
N LYS A 577 -43.76 -0.45 18.46
CA LYS A 577 -43.10 -1.20 17.39
C LYS A 577 -42.80 -0.36 16.14
N HIS A 578 -41.84 0.56 16.29
CA HIS A 578 -41.45 1.53 15.25
C HIS A 578 -40.33 1.04 14.31
N ILE A 579 -39.78 -0.15 14.56
CA ILE A 579 -38.89 -0.82 13.61
C ILE A 579 -39.72 -1.81 12.76
N ASN A 580 -40.00 -1.45 11.51
CA ASN A 580 -40.74 -2.30 10.57
C ASN A 580 -39.81 -3.36 9.96
N THR A 581 -40.23 -4.63 10.00
CA THR A 581 -39.52 -5.78 9.44
C THR A 581 -40.37 -6.61 8.49
N ASP A 582 -41.54 -6.13 8.05
CA ASP A 582 -42.52 -6.89 7.28
C ASP A 582 -41.99 -7.36 5.91
N ASN A 583 -41.04 -6.62 5.34
CA ASN A 583 -40.39 -6.92 4.06
C ASN A 583 -38.93 -7.35 4.21
N PHE A 584 -38.52 -7.78 5.41
CA PHE A 584 -37.18 -8.27 5.68
C PHE A 584 -37.15 -9.80 5.68
N TYR A 585 -36.21 -10.39 4.95
CA TYR A 585 -36.15 -11.83 4.72
C TYR A 585 -34.79 -12.40 5.19
N PRO A 586 -34.64 -12.73 6.48
CA PRO A 586 -33.44 -13.39 7.01
C PRO A 586 -33.07 -14.69 6.28
N GLU A 587 -34.06 -15.40 5.74
CA GLU A 587 -33.85 -16.64 4.99
C GLU A 587 -33.05 -16.43 3.70
N GLY A 588 -32.90 -15.17 3.26
CA GLY A 588 -32.01 -14.73 2.19
C GLY A 588 -30.56 -15.19 2.36
N LEU A 589 -30.12 -15.49 3.59
CA LEU A 589 -28.79 -16.03 3.93
C LEU A 589 -28.41 -17.30 3.14
N ASN A 590 -29.39 -18.08 2.68
CA ASN A 590 -29.17 -19.34 1.95
C ASN A 590 -29.30 -19.22 0.42
N THR A 591 -29.53 -18.01 -0.10
CA THR A 591 -29.85 -17.82 -1.53
C THR A 591 -28.61 -17.63 -2.41
N THR A 592 -27.49 -17.21 -1.82
CA THR A 592 -26.25 -16.92 -2.53
C THR A 592 -25.39 -18.16 -2.68
N GLN A 593 -24.86 -18.38 -3.89
CA GLN A 593 -23.81 -19.37 -4.09
C GLN A 593 -22.46 -18.74 -3.74
N HIS A 594 -21.72 -19.37 -2.84
CA HIS A 594 -20.42 -18.89 -2.38
C HIS A 594 -19.37 -20.00 -2.39
N TYR A 595 -18.11 -19.63 -2.26
CA TYR A 595 -17.02 -20.57 -1.96
C TYR A 595 -16.85 -20.72 -0.44
N GLY A 596 -15.97 -21.62 0.02
CA GLY A 596 -15.75 -21.92 1.43
C GLY A 596 -16.69 -22.99 1.98
N TYR A 597 -16.88 -23.02 3.30
CA TYR A 597 -17.80 -23.95 3.97
C TYR A 597 -19.23 -23.74 3.49
N GLN A 598 -19.84 -24.82 3.02
CA GLN A 598 -21.23 -24.87 2.56
C GLN A 598 -22.11 -25.36 3.70
N GLY A 599 -23.36 -24.91 3.76
CA GLY A 599 -24.26 -25.21 4.85
C GLY A 599 -25.58 -24.48 4.73
N VAL A 600 -26.43 -24.65 5.75
CA VAL A 600 -27.74 -24.01 5.85
C VAL A 600 -27.77 -23.17 7.11
N TRP A 601 -28.07 -21.88 6.96
CA TRP A 601 -28.45 -20.99 8.05
C TRP A 601 -29.93 -21.15 8.36
N SER A 602 -30.27 -21.36 9.63
CA SER A 602 -31.66 -21.41 10.11
C SER A 602 -31.92 -20.20 11.01
N PRO A 603 -32.33 -19.05 10.44
CA PRO A 603 -32.57 -17.85 11.22
C PRO A 603 -33.88 -17.92 12.02
N TYR A 604 -33.91 -17.35 13.22
CA TYR A 604 -35.11 -17.24 14.04
C TYR A 604 -35.07 -16.01 14.97
N TRP A 605 -36.25 -15.49 15.30
CA TRP A 605 -36.41 -14.33 16.18
C TRP A 605 -36.74 -14.75 17.61
N ILE A 606 -36.15 -14.04 18.57
CA ILE A 606 -36.58 -14.02 19.98
C ILE A 606 -37.08 -12.60 20.28
N GLU A 607 -38.34 -12.49 20.70
CA GLU A 607 -38.96 -11.23 21.10
C GLU A 607 -39.18 -11.23 22.62
N THR A 608 -38.82 -10.14 23.30
CA THR A 608 -38.99 -9.97 24.75
C THR A 608 -39.46 -8.56 25.05
N ILE A 609 -40.42 -8.44 25.98
CA ILE A 609 -40.94 -7.15 26.44
C ILE A 609 -40.52 -6.97 27.90
N THR A 610 -39.86 -5.86 28.20
CA THR A 610 -39.37 -5.50 29.54
C THR A 610 -40.16 -4.34 30.14
N THR A 611 -40.01 -4.14 31.45
CA THR A 611 -40.54 -2.93 32.12
C THR A 611 -39.56 -1.78 31.92
N SER A 612 -40.06 -0.62 31.46
CA SER A 612 -39.21 0.55 31.19
C SER A 612 -38.49 1.02 32.46
N ASP A 613 -37.17 1.19 32.36
CA ASP A 613 -36.34 1.82 33.39
C ASP A 613 -35.86 3.18 32.90
N THR A 614 -36.51 4.25 33.38
CA THR A 614 -36.24 5.64 33.00
C THR A 614 -34.92 6.19 33.51
N SER A 615 -34.18 5.45 34.35
CA SER A 615 -32.89 5.87 34.89
C SER A 615 -31.73 5.73 33.90
N SER A 616 -31.85 4.88 32.89
CA SER A 616 -30.80 4.61 31.90
C SER A 616 -31.33 4.63 30.47
N GLU A 617 -30.58 5.28 29.58
CA GLU A 617 -30.92 5.40 28.17
C GLU A 617 -31.01 4.01 27.50
N ASP A 618 -30.15 3.07 27.88
CA ASP A 618 -30.07 1.76 27.23
C ASP A 618 -31.19 0.79 27.66
N THR A 619 -31.96 1.11 28.71
CA THR A 619 -33.00 0.25 29.30
C THR A 619 -34.41 0.84 29.23
N VAL A 620 -34.57 2.05 28.69
CA VAL A 620 -35.90 2.68 28.59
C VAL A 620 -36.79 2.01 27.57
N ASN A 621 -36.21 1.62 26.43
CA ASN A 621 -36.90 0.89 25.39
C ASN A 621 -37.33 -0.48 25.91
N THR A 622 -38.61 -0.77 25.74
CA THR A 622 -39.27 -1.94 26.32
C THR A 622 -39.34 -3.13 25.38
N LEU A 623 -39.25 -2.92 24.07
CA LEU A 623 -39.39 -3.98 23.07
C LEU A 623 -38.02 -4.40 22.52
N HIS A 624 -37.66 -5.66 22.76
CA HIS A 624 -36.41 -6.25 22.32
C HIS A 624 -36.70 -7.37 21.31
N ARG A 625 -36.12 -7.30 20.11
CA ARG A 625 -36.17 -8.38 19.11
C ARG A 625 -34.77 -8.76 18.68
N GLN A 626 -34.38 -10.00 18.87
CA GLN A 626 -33.06 -10.51 18.50
C GLN A 626 -33.19 -11.59 17.45
N LEU A 627 -32.45 -11.43 16.35
CA LEU A 627 -32.31 -12.41 15.29
C LEU A 627 -31.08 -13.27 15.57
N TYR A 628 -31.32 -14.56 15.72
CA TYR A 628 -30.28 -15.57 15.79
C TYR A 628 -30.22 -16.37 14.50
N GLY A 629 -29.09 -17.02 14.25
CA GLY A 629 -28.93 -17.99 13.17
C GLY A 629 -28.19 -19.23 13.63
N ASP A 630 -28.74 -20.40 13.30
CA ASP A 630 -28.04 -21.67 13.49
C ASP A 630 -27.40 -22.11 12.17
N TRP A 631 -26.10 -22.40 12.21
CA TRP A 631 -25.35 -22.91 11.06
C TRP A 631 -25.27 -24.43 11.10
N THR A 632 -25.68 -25.08 10.02
CA THR A 632 -25.48 -26.53 9.81
C THR A 632 -24.58 -26.77 8.58
N PRO A 633 -23.32 -27.18 8.75
CA PRO A 633 -22.41 -27.42 7.64
C PRO A 633 -22.79 -28.67 6.84
N THR A 634 -22.58 -28.62 5.52
CA THR A 634 -22.84 -29.73 4.57
C THR A 634 -21.59 -30.14 3.79
N GLY A 635 -20.59 -29.27 3.67
CA GLY A 635 -19.35 -29.56 2.94
C GLY A 635 -18.45 -28.34 2.79
N TYR A 636 -17.43 -28.44 1.94
CA TYR A 636 -16.52 -27.33 1.63
C TYR A 636 -16.31 -27.23 0.11
N LYS A 637 -16.41 -26.02 -0.43
CA LYS A 637 -16.22 -25.72 -1.86
C LYS A 637 -15.04 -24.78 -2.04
N VAL A 638 -13.92 -25.30 -2.55
CA VAL A 638 -12.66 -24.54 -2.70
C VAL A 638 -12.84 -23.35 -3.65
N ASN A 639 -12.41 -22.16 -3.23
CA ASN A 639 -12.32 -20.99 -4.10
C ASN A 639 -11.22 -21.22 -5.18
N PRO A 640 -11.51 -21.02 -6.49
CA PRO A 640 -10.52 -21.16 -7.55
C PRO A 640 -9.22 -20.39 -7.32
N GLU A 641 -9.28 -19.22 -6.69
CA GLU A 641 -8.08 -18.41 -6.40
C GLU A 641 -7.23 -19.01 -5.27
N ASN A 642 -7.83 -19.79 -4.37
CA ASN A 642 -7.15 -20.45 -3.27
C ASN A 642 -6.50 -21.79 -3.67
N LYS A 643 -6.87 -22.38 -4.82
CA LYS A 643 -6.41 -23.71 -5.25
C LYS A 643 -4.91 -23.94 -5.08
N GLY A 644 -4.07 -23.10 -5.68
CA GLY A 644 -2.60 -23.17 -5.56
C GLY A 644 -1.87 -23.91 -6.69
N ASP A 645 -2.37 -23.83 -7.92
CA ASP A 645 -1.86 -24.58 -9.08
C ASP A 645 -0.38 -24.32 -9.38
N ILE A 646 0.14 -23.11 -9.09
CA ILE A 646 1.54 -22.73 -9.28
C ILE A 646 2.54 -23.67 -8.59
N ALA A 647 2.15 -24.27 -7.45
CA ALA A 647 3.01 -25.21 -6.73
C ALA A 647 3.26 -26.50 -7.53
N LEU A 648 2.33 -26.91 -8.41
CA LEU A 648 2.49 -28.06 -9.30
C LEU A 648 3.44 -27.75 -10.47
N SER A 649 3.48 -26.50 -10.92
CA SER A 649 4.39 -26.07 -12.00
C SER A 649 5.87 -26.19 -11.63
N ALA A 650 6.22 -26.11 -10.34
CA ALA A 650 7.60 -26.33 -9.86
C ALA A 650 8.12 -27.77 -10.13
N PHE A 651 7.23 -28.77 -10.17
CA PHE A 651 7.59 -30.13 -10.59
C PHE A 651 8.00 -30.17 -12.06
N TRP A 652 7.24 -29.50 -12.92
CA TRP A 652 7.52 -29.42 -14.36
C TRP A 652 8.79 -28.62 -14.64
N GLN A 653 9.05 -27.55 -13.88
CA GLN A 653 10.30 -26.80 -13.94
C GLN A 653 11.51 -27.70 -13.67
N SER A 654 11.44 -28.48 -12.59
CA SER A 654 12.49 -29.45 -12.23
C SER A 654 12.65 -30.56 -13.27
N PHE A 655 11.53 -31.06 -13.81
CA PHE A 655 11.53 -32.05 -14.88
C PHE A 655 12.22 -31.55 -16.14
N HIS A 656 11.87 -30.37 -16.64
CA HIS A 656 12.42 -29.85 -17.89
C HIS A 656 13.92 -29.55 -17.78
N ASN A 657 14.39 -29.05 -16.62
CA ASN A 657 15.82 -28.85 -16.35
C ASN A 657 16.61 -30.17 -16.46
N LEU A 658 16.13 -31.26 -15.84
CA LEU A 658 16.81 -32.56 -15.90
C LEU A 658 16.66 -33.24 -17.27
N PHE A 659 15.47 -33.18 -17.87
CA PHE A 659 15.18 -33.79 -19.16
C PHE A 659 16.07 -33.22 -20.27
N ALA A 660 16.30 -31.90 -20.25
CA ALA A 660 17.25 -31.23 -21.15
C ALA A 660 18.65 -31.88 -21.09
N THR A 661 19.13 -32.06 -19.85
CA THR A 661 20.47 -32.59 -19.56
C THR A 661 20.60 -34.03 -20.08
N LEU A 662 19.62 -34.89 -19.79
CA LEU A 662 19.64 -36.29 -20.22
C LEU A 662 19.59 -36.46 -21.74
N ARG A 663 18.83 -35.61 -22.43
CA ARG A 663 18.74 -35.65 -23.91
C ARG A 663 19.99 -35.09 -24.59
N TYR A 664 20.63 -34.11 -23.97
CA TYR A 664 21.87 -33.55 -24.50
C TYR A 664 23.03 -34.56 -24.41
N GLN A 665 23.10 -35.32 -23.31
CA GLN A 665 24.25 -36.16 -23.01
C GLN A 665 24.48 -37.33 -23.96
N THR A 666 23.51 -37.83 -24.72
CA THR A 666 23.77 -38.92 -25.69
C THR A 666 24.62 -38.45 -26.88
N GLN A 667 25.94 -38.36 -26.67
CA GLN A 667 26.94 -38.04 -27.68
C GLN A 667 27.58 -39.32 -28.21
N GLN A 668 27.70 -39.41 -29.54
CA GLN A 668 28.56 -40.38 -30.21
C GLN A 668 29.90 -39.73 -30.58
N GLY A 669 30.98 -40.48 -30.36
CA GLY A 669 32.17 -40.44 -31.20
C GLY A 669 33.19 -39.32 -30.98
N GLN A 670 33.92 -39.34 -29.86
CA GLN A 670 35.28 -38.80 -29.84
C GLN A 670 36.21 -39.80 -29.13
N ILE A 671 37.31 -40.19 -29.81
CA ILE A 671 38.25 -41.24 -29.38
C ILE A 671 39.26 -40.70 -28.33
N ALA A 672 39.35 -39.39 -28.14
CA ALA A 672 40.24 -38.75 -27.16
C ALA A 672 39.50 -38.30 -25.89
N PRO A 673 40.17 -38.25 -24.71
CA PRO A 673 39.63 -37.63 -23.51
C PRO A 673 39.31 -36.15 -23.77
N THR A 674 38.18 -35.68 -23.26
CA THR A 674 37.77 -34.29 -23.46
C THR A 674 37.27 -33.61 -22.18
N ALA A 675 37.45 -32.29 -22.14
CA ALA A 675 36.78 -31.41 -21.20
C ALA A 675 35.96 -30.37 -21.98
N SER A 676 34.73 -30.12 -21.58
CA SER A 676 33.84 -29.14 -22.20
C SER A 676 33.25 -28.21 -21.17
N GLY A 677 33.19 -26.92 -21.52
CA GLY A 677 32.44 -25.91 -20.79
C GLY A 677 31.42 -25.27 -21.71
N GLU A 678 30.18 -25.15 -21.26
CA GLU A 678 29.08 -24.65 -22.08
C GLU A 678 28.12 -23.78 -21.28
N ALA A 679 27.52 -22.81 -21.98
CA ALA A 679 26.34 -22.09 -21.52
C ALA A 679 25.10 -22.79 -22.09
N THR A 680 24.09 -22.93 -21.24
CA THR A 680 22.81 -23.57 -21.58
C THR A 680 21.67 -22.59 -21.38
N ARG A 681 20.75 -22.54 -22.35
CA ARG A 681 19.48 -21.83 -22.24
C ARG A 681 18.32 -22.73 -22.63
N LEU A 682 17.22 -22.65 -21.89
CA LEU A 682 16.01 -23.43 -22.06
C LEU A 682 14.80 -22.50 -22.06
N PHE A 683 13.88 -22.71 -22.99
CA PHE A 683 12.56 -22.10 -23.02
C PHE A 683 11.50 -23.18 -23.16
N VAL A 684 10.47 -23.12 -22.30
CA VAL A 684 9.30 -23.99 -22.35
C VAL A 684 8.06 -23.13 -22.40
N HIS A 685 7.12 -23.49 -23.26
CA HIS A 685 5.79 -22.92 -23.27
C HIS A 685 4.76 -24.04 -23.19
N GLN A 686 3.85 -23.92 -22.22
CA GLN A 686 2.76 -24.85 -21.98
C GLN A 686 1.43 -24.10 -22.12
N ASN A 687 0.58 -24.57 -23.05
CA ASN A 687 -0.76 -24.03 -23.25
C ASN A 687 -1.66 -24.33 -22.05
N SER A 688 -2.54 -23.39 -21.71
CA SER A 688 -3.64 -23.60 -20.76
C SER A 688 -4.66 -24.61 -21.32
N ASN A 689 -5.32 -25.35 -20.43
CA ASN A 689 -6.47 -26.19 -20.76
C ASN A 689 -7.65 -25.87 -19.82
N ASN A 690 -8.76 -26.60 -19.95
CA ASN A 690 -9.97 -26.32 -19.15
C ASN A 690 -9.79 -26.56 -17.64
N ASP A 691 -8.81 -27.39 -17.26
CA ASP A 691 -8.65 -27.87 -15.88
C ASP A 691 -7.48 -27.23 -15.14
N ALA A 692 -6.50 -26.68 -15.87
CA ALA A 692 -5.28 -26.09 -15.32
C ALA A 692 -4.71 -24.97 -16.21
N LYS A 693 -4.15 -23.95 -15.55
CA LYS A 693 -3.44 -22.85 -16.21
C LYS A 693 -2.14 -23.33 -16.86
N GLY A 694 -1.81 -22.74 -18.01
CA GLY A 694 -0.53 -22.92 -18.68
C GLY A 694 0.60 -22.17 -17.98
N PHE A 695 1.81 -22.29 -18.52
CA PHE A 695 2.97 -21.57 -18.01
C PHE A 695 4.01 -21.32 -19.10
N HIS A 696 4.85 -20.32 -18.88
CA HIS A 696 6.09 -20.12 -19.61
C HIS A 696 7.26 -20.22 -18.65
N MET A 697 8.31 -20.93 -19.07
CA MET A 697 9.54 -21.09 -18.30
C MET A 697 10.73 -20.70 -19.16
N GLU A 698 11.66 -19.99 -18.54
CA GLU A 698 13.00 -19.77 -19.04
C GLU A 698 14.04 -20.24 -18.03
N ALA A 699 15.11 -20.86 -18.51
CA ALA A 699 16.26 -21.22 -17.68
C ALA A 699 17.56 -20.88 -18.39
N THR A 700 18.54 -20.41 -17.62
CA THR A 700 19.88 -20.11 -18.11
C THR A 700 20.91 -20.65 -17.13
N GLY A 701 22.07 -21.03 -17.62
CA GLY A 701 23.14 -21.49 -16.76
C GLY A 701 24.30 -22.07 -17.52
N TYR A 702 25.06 -22.93 -16.86
CA TYR A 702 26.31 -23.45 -17.39
C TYR A 702 26.50 -24.93 -17.02
N SER A 703 27.24 -25.64 -17.87
CA SER A 703 27.66 -27.03 -17.67
C SER A 703 29.17 -27.17 -17.81
N LEU A 704 29.73 -28.07 -17.02
CA LEU A 704 31.12 -28.51 -17.09
C LEU A 704 31.13 -30.04 -17.18
N GLY A 705 31.63 -30.55 -18.29
CA GLY A 705 31.67 -31.98 -18.58
C GLY A 705 33.07 -32.47 -18.84
N THR A 706 33.38 -33.69 -18.42
CA THR A 706 34.60 -34.39 -18.81
C THR A 706 34.27 -35.79 -19.25
N THR A 707 34.92 -36.25 -20.31
CA THR A 707 34.78 -37.63 -20.82
C THR A 707 36.15 -38.25 -21.03
N SER A 708 36.25 -39.56 -20.79
CA SER A 708 37.46 -40.35 -21.01
C SER A 708 37.10 -41.67 -21.68
N ASN A 709 38.06 -42.25 -22.40
CA ASN A 709 37.84 -43.48 -23.18
C ASN A 709 38.79 -44.59 -22.74
N THR A 710 38.31 -45.82 -22.86
CA THR A 710 39.10 -47.04 -22.68
C THR A 710 39.80 -47.43 -23.99
N ALA A 711 40.78 -48.34 -23.91
CA ALA A 711 41.48 -48.86 -25.08
C ALA A 711 40.57 -49.61 -26.08
N SER A 712 39.40 -50.08 -25.63
CA SER A 712 38.36 -50.68 -26.49
C SER A 712 37.25 -49.70 -26.88
N ASN A 713 37.51 -48.40 -26.82
CA ASN A 713 36.62 -47.30 -27.23
C ASN A 713 35.31 -47.15 -26.43
N HIS A 714 35.19 -47.74 -25.23
CA HIS A 714 34.11 -47.36 -24.30
C HIS A 714 34.39 -45.99 -23.68
N SER A 715 33.40 -45.10 -23.69
CA SER A 715 33.53 -43.75 -23.13
C SER A 715 32.77 -43.62 -21.81
N PHE A 716 33.39 -42.98 -20.82
CA PHE A 716 32.79 -42.65 -19.53
C PHE A 716 32.83 -41.13 -19.33
N GLY A 717 31.73 -40.54 -18.88
CA GLY A 717 31.59 -39.11 -18.71
C GLY A 717 30.92 -38.72 -17.41
N ILE A 718 31.32 -37.56 -16.88
CA ILE A 718 30.63 -36.86 -15.81
C ILE A 718 30.36 -35.42 -16.24
N ASN A 719 29.17 -34.91 -15.92
CA ASN A 719 28.77 -33.55 -16.18
C ASN A 719 28.17 -32.95 -14.92
N PHE A 720 28.57 -31.74 -14.62
CA PHE A 720 27.97 -30.89 -13.60
C PHE A 720 27.28 -29.73 -14.32
N SER A 721 26.05 -29.40 -13.95
CA SER A 721 25.39 -28.19 -14.44
C SER A 721 24.66 -27.45 -13.34
N GLN A 722 24.61 -26.13 -13.49
CA GLN A 722 23.84 -25.25 -12.64
C GLN A 722 22.93 -24.38 -13.52
N LEU A 723 21.64 -24.37 -13.23
CA LEU A 723 20.61 -23.64 -13.96
C LEU A 723 19.84 -22.71 -13.01
N PHE A 724 19.60 -21.50 -13.47
CA PHE A 724 18.73 -20.49 -12.85
C PHE A 724 17.50 -20.36 -13.74
N SER A 725 16.32 -20.63 -13.19
CA SER A 725 15.09 -20.67 -13.98
C SER A 725 13.96 -19.86 -13.37
N ASN A 726 13.23 -19.15 -14.21
CA ASN A 726 12.01 -18.46 -13.87
C ASN A 726 10.84 -19.09 -14.61
N LEU A 727 9.73 -19.29 -13.91
CA LEU A 727 8.48 -19.77 -14.47
C LEU A 727 7.37 -18.78 -14.12
N TYR A 728 6.55 -18.45 -15.11
CA TYR A 728 5.41 -17.54 -15.01
C TYR A 728 4.15 -18.28 -15.43
N GLU A 729 3.10 -18.21 -14.61
CA GLU A 729 1.80 -18.81 -14.91
C GLU A 729 1.03 -17.96 -15.92
N SER A 730 0.30 -18.60 -16.82
CA SER A 730 -0.52 -17.91 -17.82
C SER A 730 -1.71 -17.19 -17.16
N HIS A 731 -1.91 -15.92 -17.50
CA HIS A 731 -3.02 -15.08 -17.02
C HIS A 731 -3.05 -14.90 -15.49
N SER A 732 -1.89 -14.81 -14.84
CA SER A 732 -1.74 -14.38 -13.45
C SER A 732 -0.36 -13.78 -13.21
N ASP A 733 -0.18 -13.15 -12.06
CA ASP A 733 1.13 -12.63 -11.60
C ASP A 733 1.92 -13.68 -10.80
N ASN A 734 1.49 -14.95 -10.83
CA ASN A 734 2.13 -16.03 -10.08
C ASN A 734 3.44 -16.44 -10.75
N SER A 735 4.48 -16.65 -9.96
CA SER A 735 5.81 -17.00 -10.47
C SER A 735 6.58 -17.96 -9.57
N VAL A 736 7.53 -18.69 -10.18
CA VAL A 736 8.48 -19.57 -9.49
C VAL A 736 9.89 -19.31 -10.00
N ALA A 737 10.75 -18.80 -9.11
CA ALA A 737 12.18 -18.72 -9.36
C ALA A 737 12.86 -19.97 -8.77
N SER A 738 13.83 -20.53 -9.48
CA SER A 738 14.51 -21.74 -9.05
C SER A 738 16.00 -21.74 -9.35
N HIS A 739 16.74 -22.39 -8.46
CA HIS A 739 18.15 -22.66 -8.60
C HIS A 739 18.39 -24.18 -8.57
N THR A 740 18.71 -24.75 -9.73
CA THR A 740 18.88 -26.20 -9.92
C THR A 740 20.36 -26.55 -10.11
N THR A 741 20.86 -27.48 -9.32
CA THR A 741 22.18 -28.10 -9.49
C THR A 741 22.01 -29.55 -9.91
N THR A 742 22.69 -29.96 -10.98
CA THR A 742 22.56 -31.30 -11.57
C THR A 742 23.93 -31.95 -11.72
N VAL A 743 23.99 -33.25 -11.40
CA VAL A 743 25.13 -34.11 -11.73
C VAL A 743 24.64 -35.25 -12.59
N ALA A 744 25.32 -35.53 -13.68
CA ALA A 744 24.97 -36.59 -14.62
C ALA A 744 26.18 -37.43 -15.02
N LEU A 745 26.03 -38.74 -14.92
CA LEU A 745 26.99 -39.75 -15.32
C LEU A 745 26.57 -40.36 -16.65
N GLN A 746 27.54 -40.63 -17.52
CA GLN A 746 27.31 -41.18 -18.85
C GLN A 746 28.27 -42.32 -19.15
N ILE A 747 27.76 -43.33 -19.85
CA ILE A 747 28.55 -44.42 -20.43
C ILE A 747 28.09 -44.63 -21.87
N ASN A 748 29.03 -44.68 -22.82
CA ASN A 748 28.75 -45.11 -24.19
C ASN A 748 29.61 -46.31 -24.55
N ASN A 749 28.98 -47.32 -25.13
CA ASN A 749 29.59 -48.59 -25.49
C ASN A 749 29.35 -48.84 -26.99
N PRO A 750 30.38 -48.67 -27.84
CA PRO A 750 30.34 -49.17 -29.19
C PRO A 750 30.55 -50.70 -29.20
N TRP A 751 29.78 -51.40 -30.01
CA TRP A 751 29.83 -52.85 -30.18
C TRP A 751 30.01 -53.20 -31.65
N LEU A 752 30.48 -54.42 -31.93
CA LEU A 752 30.53 -54.99 -33.29
C LEU A 752 31.24 -54.07 -34.31
N GLN A 753 32.43 -53.56 -33.96
CA GLN A 753 33.17 -52.60 -34.80
C GLN A 753 32.35 -51.34 -35.15
N GLU A 754 31.69 -50.75 -34.14
CA GLU A 754 30.89 -49.51 -34.25
C GLU A 754 29.61 -49.64 -35.12
N ARG A 755 29.20 -50.85 -35.51
CA ARG A 755 27.93 -51.09 -36.22
C ARG A 755 26.70 -51.04 -35.31
N PHE A 756 26.92 -51.05 -34.00
CA PHE A 756 25.90 -50.97 -32.97
C PHE A 756 26.45 -50.17 -31.80
N SER A 757 25.70 -49.23 -31.25
CA SER A 757 26.15 -48.44 -30.10
C SER A 757 25.03 -48.30 -29.08
N THR A 758 25.35 -48.57 -27.82
CA THR A 758 24.46 -48.34 -26.68
C THR A 758 25.02 -47.24 -25.80
N SER A 759 24.13 -46.42 -25.23
CA SER A 759 24.51 -45.43 -24.22
C SER A 759 23.56 -45.47 -23.04
N ALA A 760 24.10 -45.19 -21.87
CA ALA A 760 23.36 -45.05 -20.64
C ALA A 760 23.77 -43.76 -19.93
N SER A 761 22.79 -43.01 -19.44
CA SER A 761 23.02 -41.84 -18.60
C SER A 761 22.16 -41.92 -17.34
N LEU A 762 22.71 -41.47 -16.22
CA LEU A 762 22.02 -41.32 -14.94
C LEU A 762 22.25 -39.91 -14.43
N ALA A 763 21.19 -39.20 -14.08
CA ALA A 763 21.28 -37.83 -13.60
C ALA A 763 20.48 -37.64 -12.31
N TYR A 764 21.03 -36.83 -11.41
CA TYR A 764 20.40 -36.36 -10.19
C TYR A 764 20.44 -34.84 -10.16
N SER A 765 19.32 -34.21 -9.86
CA SER A 765 19.26 -32.77 -9.62
C SER A 765 18.58 -32.41 -8.31
N TYR A 766 19.12 -31.38 -7.68
CA TYR A 766 18.55 -30.72 -6.51
C TYR A 766 18.18 -29.29 -6.89
N SER A 767 16.94 -28.88 -6.65
CA SER A 767 16.48 -27.52 -6.95
C SER A 767 15.90 -26.83 -5.72
N ASN A 768 16.25 -25.57 -5.53
CA ASN A 768 15.65 -24.68 -4.53
C ASN A 768 14.69 -23.73 -5.23
N HIS A 769 13.41 -23.74 -4.83
CA HIS A 769 12.35 -22.95 -5.45
C HIS A 769 11.86 -21.87 -4.50
N HIS A 770 11.61 -20.69 -5.06
CA HIS A 770 10.92 -19.57 -4.44
C HIS A 770 9.67 -19.27 -5.25
N ILE A 771 8.52 -19.53 -4.65
CA ILE A 771 7.19 -19.39 -5.24
C ILE A 771 6.57 -18.09 -4.73
N LYS A 772 5.99 -17.31 -5.63
CA LYS A 772 5.21 -16.12 -5.31
C LYS A 772 3.82 -16.25 -5.91
N ALA A 773 2.80 -15.99 -5.10
CA ALA A 773 1.41 -16.03 -5.53
C ALA A 773 0.68 -14.73 -5.20
N SER A 774 -0.12 -14.27 -6.16
CA SER A 774 -1.00 -13.10 -6.07
C SER A 774 -2.45 -13.56 -6.26
N ARG A 775 -3.31 -13.23 -5.30
CA ARG A 775 -4.73 -13.60 -5.26
C ARG A 775 -5.60 -12.36 -5.03
N TYR A 776 -6.87 -12.45 -5.42
CA TYR A 776 -7.89 -11.42 -5.29
C TYR A 776 -7.46 -10.09 -5.90
N SER A 777 -7.01 -10.14 -7.16
CA SER A 777 -6.48 -8.98 -7.90
C SER A 777 -5.33 -8.26 -7.17
N GLY A 778 -4.44 -9.02 -6.52
CA GLY A 778 -3.27 -8.48 -5.84
C GLY A 778 -3.47 -8.11 -4.38
N LYS A 779 -4.69 -8.23 -3.83
CA LYS A 779 -4.97 -7.97 -2.41
C LYS A 779 -4.21 -8.90 -1.47
N ILE A 780 -4.03 -10.16 -1.86
CA ILE A 780 -3.31 -11.14 -1.07
C ILE A 780 -2.06 -11.57 -1.82
N GLN A 781 -0.89 -11.29 -1.24
CA GLN A 781 0.40 -11.76 -1.72
C GLN A 781 0.98 -12.77 -0.74
N THR A 782 1.38 -13.93 -1.25
CA THR A 782 2.04 -14.96 -0.45
C THR A 782 3.35 -15.42 -1.09
N GLU A 783 4.29 -15.83 -0.25
CA GLU A 783 5.58 -16.35 -0.66
C GLU A 783 5.81 -17.75 -0.07
N GLY A 784 6.43 -18.66 -0.81
CA GLY A 784 6.74 -20.01 -0.35
C GLY A 784 8.11 -20.48 -0.82
N LYS A 785 8.82 -21.26 0.01
CA LYS A 785 10.11 -21.86 -0.35
C LYS A 785 10.05 -23.37 -0.22
N CYS A 786 10.50 -24.08 -1.25
CA CYS A 786 10.52 -25.53 -1.24
C CYS A 786 11.71 -26.09 -2.02
N TYR A 787 12.00 -27.37 -1.80
CA TYR A 787 13.11 -28.05 -2.48
C TYR A 787 12.57 -29.20 -3.31
N SER A 788 13.15 -29.43 -4.49
CA SER A 788 12.86 -30.61 -5.30
C SER A 788 14.10 -31.48 -5.50
N THR A 789 13.86 -32.79 -5.54
CA THR A 789 14.84 -33.79 -5.93
C THR A 789 14.32 -34.50 -7.16
N THR A 790 15.10 -34.49 -8.24
CA THR A 790 14.73 -35.15 -9.50
C THR A 790 15.80 -36.16 -9.87
N LEU A 791 15.36 -37.37 -10.22
CA LEU A 791 16.20 -38.46 -10.69
C LEU A 791 15.78 -38.78 -12.11
N GLY A 792 16.75 -39.08 -12.96
CA GLY A 792 16.43 -39.52 -14.31
C GLY A 792 17.50 -40.40 -14.91
N ALA A 793 17.06 -41.26 -15.81
CA ALA A 793 17.91 -42.20 -16.50
C ALA A 793 17.55 -42.19 -17.99
N ALA A 794 18.56 -42.31 -18.85
CA ALA A 794 18.37 -42.44 -20.28
C ALA A 794 19.13 -43.67 -20.78
N LEU A 795 18.47 -44.49 -21.59
CA LEU A 795 19.07 -45.61 -22.31
C LEU A 795 18.87 -45.37 -23.80
N SER A 796 19.92 -45.41 -24.59
CA SER A 796 19.84 -45.23 -26.04
C SER A 796 20.51 -46.38 -26.78
N CYS A 797 19.97 -46.67 -27.94
CA CYS A 797 20.42 -47.68 -28.87
C CYS A 797 20.43 -47.08 -30.27
N SER A 798 21.54 -47.25 -30.98
CA SER A 798 21.73 -46.68 -32.31
C SER A 798 22.40 -47.70 -33.24
N LEU A 799 22.03 -47.65 -34.52
CA LEU A 799 22.52 -48.56 -35.56
C LEU A 799 23.21 -47.75 -36.66
N PRO A 800 24.51 -47.43 -36.53
CA PRO A 800 25.26 -46.69 -37.54
C PRO A 800 25.40 -47.51 -38.83
N LEU A 801 24.46 -47.32 -39.77
CA LEU A 801 24.45 -48.03 -41.05
C LEU A 801 25.51 -47.41 -41.97
N GLN A 802 26.69 -48.03 -42.05
CA GLN A 802 27.73 -47.62 -42.98
C GLN A 802 27.43 -48.11 -44.40
N TRP A 803 26.87 -47.25 -45.26
CA TRP A 803 26.83 -47.50 -46.71
C TRP A 803 28.10 -46.98 -47.37
N ARG A 804 28.81 -47.84 -48.11
CA ARG A 804 30.08 -47.52 -48.79
C ARG A 804 30.00 -46.18 -49.54
N SER A 805 30.94 -45.29 -49.22
CA SER A 805 31.39 -44.12 -50.01
C SER A 805 30.38 -42.98 -50.28
N ARG A 806 29.61 -42.52 -49.28
CA ARG A 806 28.93 -41.20 -49.34
C ARG A 806 29.24 -40.36 -48.07
N PRO A 807 29.35 -39.02 -48.17
CA PRO A 807 29.64 -38.14 -47.03
C PRO A 807 28.47 -37.99 -46.03
N LEU A 808 27.31 -38.61 -46.30
CA LEU A 808 26.08 -38.50 -45.53
C LEU A 808 25.72 -39.87 -44.95
N HIS A 809 25.64 -39.98 -43.63
CA HIS A 809 25.35 -41.22 -42.91
C HIS A 809 24.00 -41.10 -42.20
N PHE A 810 23.12 -42.08 -42.35
CA PHE A 810 21.85 -42.13 -41.61
C PHE A 810 21.92 -43.20 -40.52
N THR A 811 21.68 -42.81 -39.28
CA THR A 811 21.70 -43.71 -38.13
C THR A 811 20.34 -43.69 -37.47
N PRO A 812 19.51 -44.74 -37.64
CA PRO A 812 18.31 -44.88 -36.83
C PRO A 812 18.69 -45.10 -35.36
N PHE A 813 17.89 -44.55 -34.46
CA PHE A 813 18.07 -44.68 -33.02
C PHE A 813 16.73 -44.80 -32.29
N ILE A 814 16.81 -45.38 -31.10
CA ILE A 814 15.73 -45.39 -30.11
C ILE A 814 16.33 -45.06 -28.75
N GLN A 815 15.66 -44.20 -28.00
CA GLN A 815 16.04 -43.80 -26.65
C GLN A 815 14.86 -43.98 -25.72
N ALA A 816 15.10 -44.37 -24.47
CA ALA A 816 14.13 -44.38 -23.39
C ALA A 816 14.64 -43.48 -22.26
N ILE A 817 13.89 -42.43 -21.95
CA ILE A 817 14.20 -41.44 -20.91
C ILE A 817 13.15 -41.54 -19.82
N ALA A 818 13.57 -41.95 -18.63
CA ALA A 818 12.73 -42.00 -17.45
C ALA A 818 13.11 -40.87 -16.50
N VAL A 819 12.15 -40.10 -16.01
CA VAL A 819 12.34 -39.04 -15.02
C VAL A 819 11.33 -39.17 -13.89
N ARG A 820 11.81 -39.01 -12.66
CA ARG A 820 11.01 -38.92 -11.44
C ARG A 820 11.34 -37.61 -10.73
N SER A 821 10.34 -36.80 -10.42
CA SER A 821 10.51 -35.56 -9.65
C SER A 821 9.67 -35.58 -8.38
N ASN A 822 10.29 -35.22 -7.26
CA ASN A 822 9.62 -35.09 -5.96
C ASN A 822 9.93 -33.73 -5.33
N GLN A 823 9.03 -33.22 -4.49
CA GLN A 823 9.16 -31.93 -3.81
C GLN A 823 8.96 -32.09 -2.31
N THR A 824 9.60 -31.25 -1.50
CA THR A 824 9.36 -31.20 -0.05
C THR A 824 8.03 -30.52 0.26
N ALA A 825 7.40 -30.93 1.37
CA ALA A 825 6.28 -30.15 1.90
C ALA A 825 6.76 -28.74 2.30
N PHE A 826 5.89 -27.75 2.14
CA PHE A 826 6.19 -26.37 2.50
C PHE A 826 4.91 -25.61 2.86
N GLN A 827 5.08 -24.47 3.53
CA GLN A 827 4.02 -23.54 3.88
C GLN A 827 4.34 -22.17 3.30
N GLU A 828 3.32 -21.50 2.78
CA GLU A 828 3.42 -20.10 2.38
C GLU A 828 3.42 -19.17 3.60
N SER A 829 4.13 -18.05 3.51
CA SER A 829 4.03 -16.91 4.42
C SER A 829 3.11 -15.83 3.84
N GLY A 830 2.35 -15.17 4.70
CA GLY A 830 1.37 -14.13 4.36
C GLY A 830 -0.06 -14.51 4.75
N ASP A 831 -1.02 -13.63 4.47
CA ASP A 831 -2.42 -13.86 4.84
C ASP A 831 -3.05 -14.99 4.02
N LYS A 832 -3.96 -15.74 4.67
CA LYS A 832 -4.62 -16.94 4.11
C LYS A 832 -3.57 -17.92 3.53
N ALA A 833 -2.51 -18.18 4.29
CA ALA A 833 -1.42 -19.07 3.93
C ALA A 833 -1.89 -20.49 3.63
N ARG A 834 -1.19 -21.14 2.69
CA ARG A 834 -1.46 -22.52 2.27
C ARG A 834 -0.29 -23.42 2.64
N LYS A 835 -0.60 -24.66 3.00
CA LYS A 835 0.38 -25.74 3.20
C LYS A 835 0.24 -26.73 2.07
N PHE A 836 1.38 -27.16 1.54
CA PHE A 836 1.47 -28.07 0.41
C PHE A 836 2.24 -29.32 0.84
N SER A 837 1.67 -30.50 0.60
CA SER A 837 2.34 -31.77 0.83
C SER A 837 2.15 -32.71 -0.34
N VAL A 838 3.23 -33.39 -0.76
CA VAL A 838 3.18 -34.24 -1.95
C VAL A 838 2.44 -35.53 -1.63
N HIS A 839 1.39 -35.80 -2.40
CA HIS A 839 0.65 -37.07 -2.35
C HIS A 839 1.20 -38.06 -3.38
N LYS A 840 1.45 -37.62 -4.62
CA LYS A 840 2.10 -38.41 -5.67
C LYS A 840 3.19 -37.61 -6.37
N PRO A 841 4.40 -38.16 -6.56
CA PRO A 841 5.45 -37.51 -7.34
C PRO A 841 5.17 -37.60 -8.85
N LEU A 842 5.86 -36.76 -9.62
CA LEU A 842 5.83 -36.77 -11.08
C LEU A 842 6.68 -37.94 -11.60
N TYR A 843 6.12 -38.76 -12.48
CA TYR A 843 6.86 -39.75 -13.28
C TYR A 843 6.61 -39.55 -14.76
N ASN A 844 7.65 -39.73 -15.55
CA ASN A 844 7.56 -39.67 -17.01
C ASN A 844 8.51 -40.69 -17.64
N LEU A 845 8.01 -41.46 -18.60
CA LEU A 845 8.80 -42.32 -19.48
C LEU A 845 8.52 -41.91 -20.92
N THR A 846 9.53 -41.29 -21.54
CA THR A 846 9.47 -40.81 -22.91
C THR A 846 10.41 -41.65 -23.78
N VAL A 847 9.96 -42.05 -24.97
CA VAL A 847 10.74 -42.91 -25.86
C VAL A 847 10.95 -42.26 -27.23
N PRO A 848 11.95 -41.39 -27.42
CA PRO A 848 12.28 -40.84 -28.73
C PRO A 848 12.75 -41.95 -29.70
N LEU A 849 12.18 -41.98 -30.90
CA LEU A 849 12.61 -42.84 -32.00
C LEU A 849 12.79 -42.00 -33.26
N GLY A 850 13.91 -42.15 -33.94
CA GLY A 850 14.24 -41.25 -35.03
C GLY A 850 15.45 -41.65 -35.84
N ILE A 851 15.89 -40.70 -36.66
CA ILE A 851 17.07 -40.83 -37.50
C ILE A 851 17.96 -39.62 -37.22
N GLN A 852 19.25 -39.87 -37.03
CA GLN A 852 20.28 -38.85 -37.00
C GLN A 852 21.16 -38.93 -38.25
N SER A 853 21.66 -37.79 -38.70
CA SER A 853 22.56 -37.68 -39.85
C SER A 853 23.72 -36.74 -39.54
N ALA A 854 24.93 -37.20 -39.84
CA ALA A 854 26.15 -36.45 -39.60
C ALA A 854 26.99 -36.30 -40.88
N TRP A 855 27.60 -35.13 -41.03
CA TRP A 855 28.57 -34.87 -42.11
C TRP A 855 29.67 -33.92 -41.65
N GLU A 856 30.83 -34.05 -42.28
CA GLU A 856 31.98 -33.19 -42.05
C GLU A 856 32.26 -32.31 -43.27
N SER A 857 32.49 -31.02 -43.04
CA SER A 857 32.99 -30.08 -44.04
C SER A 857 34.41 -29.67 -43.71
N LYS A 858 35.27 -29.63 -44.73
CA LYS A 858 36.68 -29.19 -44.61
C LYS A 858 36.92 -27.79 -45.19
N PHE A 859 35.87 -27.00 -45.41
CA PHE A 859 36.00 -25.68 -46.02
C PHE A 859 36.48 -24.62 -44.99
N ARG A 860 37.72 -24.14 -45.16
CA ARG A 860 38.47 -23.18 -44.30
C ARG A 860 38.74 -23.65 -42.85
N LEU A 861 37.71 -24.01 -42.09
CA LEU A 861 37.83 -24.63 -40.76
C LEU A 861 37.08 -25.97 -40.76
N PRO A 862 37.68 -27.07 -40.27
CA PRO A 862 36.96 -28.33 -40.14
C PRO A 862 35.71 -28.15 -39.30
N THR A 863 34.56 -28.53 -39.84
CA THR A 863 33.25 -28.32 -39.22
C THR A 863 32.45 -29.62 -39.28
N TYR A 864 31.93 -30.04 -38.13
CA TYR A 864 31.06 -31.19 -37.96
C TYR A 864 29.62 -30.73 -37.76
N TRP A 865 28.70 -31.34 -38.50
CA TRP A 865 27.27 -31.11 -38.36
C TRP A 865 26.57 -32.43 -38.02
N ASN A 866 25.60 -32.37 -37.11
CA ASN A 866 24.71 -33.48 -36.79
C ASN A 866 23.28 -32.98 -36.68
N ILE A 867 22.36 -33.60 -37.41
CA ILE A 867 20.92 -33.30 -37.37
C ILE A 867 20.16 -34.56 -36.98
N GLU A 868 19.22 -34.43 -36.07
CA GLU A 868 18.33 -35.47 -35.58
C GLU A 868 16.88 -35.04 -35.76
N LEU A 869 16.04 -35.97 -36.23
CA LEU A 869 14.59 -35.82 -36.25
C LEU A 869 13.98 -37.08 -35.65
N ALA A 870 13.09 -36.91 -34.67
CA ALA A 870 12.50 -38.02 -33.93
C ALA A 870 11.02 -37.80 -33.61
N TYR A 871 10.27 -38.89 -33.64
CA TYR A 871 8.97 -38.97 -33.00
C TYR A 871 9.17 -39.32 -31.53
N GLN A 872 8.47 -38.60 -30.64
CA GLN A 872 8.65 -38.68 -29.19
C GLN A 872 7.31 -38.98 -28.49
N PRO A 873 6.95 -40.26 -28.37
CA PRO A 873 5.84 -40.71 -27.53
C PRO A 873 6.22 -40.77 -26.05
N VAL A 874 5.26 -40.40 -25.19
CA VAL A 874 5.27 -40.59 -23.75
C VAL A 874 4.50 -41.87 -23.43
N LEU A 875 5.24 -42.94 -23.13
CA LEU A 875 4.65 -44.27 -22.86
C LEU A 875 3.97 -44.33 -21.48
N TYR A 876 4.55 -43.65 -20.50
CA TYR A 876 4.00 -43.57 -19.15
C TYR A 876 4.16 -42.15 -18.59
N GLN A 877 3.10 -41.65 -17.97
CA GLN A 877 3.09 -40.35 -17.31
C GLN A 877 2.15 -40.42 -16.11
N GLN A 878 2.68 -40.08 -14.95
CA GLN A 878 1.92 -39.84 -13.74
C GLN A 878 2.13 -38.38 -13.37
N ASN A 879 1.06 -37.58 -13.44
CA ASN A 879 1.13 -36.19 -13.02
C ASN A 879 1.31 -36.12 -11.48
N PRO A 880 2.00 -35.09 -10.98
CA PRO A 880 2.13 -34.90 -9.55
C PRO A 880 0.76 -34.59 -8.93
N GLU A 881 0.53 -35.12 -7.73
CA GLU A 881 -0.62 -34.77 -6.91
C GLU A 881 -0.13 -34.18 -5.60
N VAL A 882 -0.68 -33.03 -5.22
CA VAL A 882 -0.31 -32.30 -4.02
C VAL A 882 -1.56 -32.07 -3.19
N ASN A 883 -1.50 -32.47 -1.93
CA ASN A 883 -2.51 -32.10 -0.96
C ASN A 883 -2.24 -30.67 -0.51
N VAL A 884 -3.28 -29.83 -0.62
CA VAL A 884 -3.24 -28.43 -0.21
C VAL A 884 -4.18 -28.26 0.96
N SER A 885 -3.73 -27.58 2.00
CA SER A 885 -4.59 -27.16 3.11
C SER A 885 -4.52 -25.65 3.28
N LEU A 886 -5.68 -25.00 3.42
CA LEU A 886 -5.78 -23.58 3.73
C LEU A 886 -5.76 -23.38 5.25
N GLU A 887 -4.88 -22.53 5.73
CA GLU A 887 -4.70 -22.35 7.18
C GLU A 887 -5.92 -21.70 7.84
N SER A 888 -6.58 -20.73 7.18
CA SER A 888 -7.73 -20.02 7.73
C SER A 888 -8.96 -20.90 7.91
N SER A 889 -9.21 -21.83 6.98
CA SER A 889 -10.37 -22.72 7.04
C SER A 889 -10.05 -24.09 7.65
N GLY A 890 -8.78 -24.50 7.69
CA GLY A 890 -8.38 -25.87 8.06
C GLY A 890 -8.78 -26.94 7.03
N SER A 891 -9.45 -26.57 5.94
CA SER A 891 -9.88 -27.49 4.90
C SER A 891 -8.72 -27.94 4.01
N SER A 892 -8.82 -29.16 3.49
CA SER A 892 -7.82 -29.76 2.60
C SER A 892 -8.44 -30.30 1.32
N TRP A 893 -7.74 -30.14 0.20
CA TRP A 893 -8.14 -30.70 -1.09
C TRP A 893 -6.93 -31.20 -1.87
N LEU A 894 -7.18 -32.10 -2.82
CA LEU A 894 -6.16 -32.66 -3.69
C LEU A 894 -6.08 -31.86 -4.99
N LEU A 895 -4.89 -31.37 -5.33
CA LEU A 895 -4.58 -30.83 -6.65
C LEU A 895 -3.88 -31.88 -7.50
N SER A 896 -4.14 -31.86 -8.80
CA SER A 896 -3.48 -32.70 -9.80
C SER A 896 -2.81 -31.84 -10.86
N GLY A 897 -1.57 -32.16 -11.21
CA GLY A 897 -0.78 -31.44 -12.21
C GLY A 897 -1.36 -31.50 -13.62
N THR A 898 -1.03 -30.49 -14.43
CA THR A 898 -1.37 -30.40 -15.85
C THR A 898 -0.83 -31.61 -16.63
N THR A 899 -1.68 -32.25 -17.44
CA THR A 899 -1.26 -33.35 -18.31
C THR A 899 -0.60 -32.80 -19.58
N LEU A 900 0.70 -33.01 -19.73
CA LEU A 900 1.41 -32.75 -20.99
C LEU A 900 0.93 -33.67 -22.13
N ALA A 901 0.99 -33.20 -23.36
CA ALA A 901 0.65 -34.01 -24.53
C ALA A 901 1.61 -35.19 -24.68
N ARG A 902 1.06 -36.37 -24.98
CA ARG A 902 1.83 -37.61 -25.04
C ARG A 902 2.64 -37.80 -26.32
N ASN A 903 2.39 -37.02 -27.37
CA ASN A 903 3.04 -37.19 -28.66
C ASN A 903 3.68 -35.88 -29.09
N ALA A 904 4.96 -35.91 -29.41
CA ALA A 904 5.71 -34.76 -29.89
C ALA A 904 6.60 -35.13 -31.08
N ILE A 905 6.96 -34.13 -31.89
CA ILE A 905 8.06 -34.21 -32.84
C ILE A 905 9.24 -33.47 -32.19
N ALA A 906 10.39 -34.12 -32.16
CA ALA A 906 11.61 -33.54 -31.65
C ALA A 906 12.67 -33.41 -32.74
N PHE A 907 13.46 -32.35 -32.63
CA PHE A 907 14.52 -32.04 -33.56
C PHE A 907 15.77 -31.60 -32.79
N LYS A 908 16.94 -31.89 -33.35
CA LYS A 908 18.22 -31.43 -32.82
C LYS A 908 19.17 -31.13 -33.97
N GLY A 909 19.86 -30.00 -33.89
CA GLY A 909 20.86 -29.55 -34.84
C GLY A 909 22.10 -29.12 -34.06
N ARG A 910 23.21 -29.78 -34.34
CA ARG A 910 24.50 -29.59 -33.67
C ARG A 910 25.53 -29.15 -34.68
N ASN A 911 26.32 -28.16 -34.29
CA ASN A 911 27.43 -27.66 -35.08
C ASN A 911 28.68 -27.55 -34.21
N GLN A 912 29.78 -28.16 -34.65
CA GLN A 912 31.08 -28.09 -33.96
C GLN A 912 32.17 -27.68 -34.95
N ILE A 913 32.86 -26.59 -34.65
CA ILE A 913 33.92 -26.00 -35.48
C ILE A 913 35.26 -26.19 -34.77
N PHE A 914 36.22 -26.81 -35.45
CA PHE A 914 37.58 -27.01 -34.93
C PHE A 914 38.44 -25.80 -35.26
N ILE A 915 38.71 -24.96 -34.26
CA ILE A 915 39.58 -23.78 -34.39
C ILE A 915 41.05 -24.22 -34.39
N PHE A 916 41.39 -25.17 -33.52
CA PHE A 916 42.70 -25.81 -33.44
C PHE A 916 42.53 -27.33 -33.31
N PRO A 917 43.57 -28.14 -33.56
CA PRO A 917 43.48 -29.60 -33.45
C PRO A 917 42.95 -30.10 -32.09
N LYS A 918 43.23 -29.36 -31.01
CA LYS A 918 42.80 -29.68 -29.64
C LYS A 918 41.64 -28.83 -29.10
N LEU A 919 41.16 -27.84 -29.86
CA LEU A 919 40.11 -26.90 -29.39
C LEU A 919 39.02 -26.74 -30.45
N SER A 920 37.78 -27.00 -30.05
CA SER A 920 36.59 -26.75 -30.85
C SER A 920 35.56 -25.90 -30.11
N VAL A 921 34.80 -25.12 -30.87
CA VAL A 921 33.61 -24.40 -30.40
C VAL A 921 32.38 -25.08 -30.97
N PHE A 922 31.28 -25.09 -30.23
CA PHE A 922 30.01 -25.64 -30.72
C PHE A 922 28.81 -24.75 -30.40
N LEU A 923 27.78 -24.90 -31.22
CA LEU A 923 26.45 -24.31 -31.05
C LEU A 923 25.41 -25.37 -31.40
N ASP A 924 24.65 -25.79 -30.40
CA ASP A 924 23.67 -26.85 -30.50
C ASP A 924 22.29 -26.29 -30.17
N TYR A 925 21.32 -26.62 -31.03
CA TYR A 925 19.93 -26.25 -30.86
C TYR A 925 19.07 -27.50 -30.92
N GLN A 926 18.24 -27.72 -29.91
CA GLN A 926 17.31 -28.84 -29.88
C GLN A 926 15.96 -28.39 -29.35
N GLY A 927 14.91 -29.15 -29.63
CA GLY A 927 13.57 -28.82 -29.18
C GLY A 927 12.57 -29.92 -29.46
N SER A 928 11.37 -29.73 -28.95
CA SER A 928 10.22 -30.57 -29.26
C SER A 928 8.94 -29.76 -29.33
N VAL A 929 8.05 -30.16 -30.23
CA VAL A 929 6.73 -29.54 -30.41
C VAL A 929 5.67 -30.62 -30.28
N SER A 930 4.70 -30.38 -29.40
CA SER A 930 3.49 -31.20 -29.23
C SER A 930 2.25 -30.32 -29.40
N SER A 931 1.05 -30.90 -29.24
CA SER A 931 -0.20 -30.13 -29.28
C SER A 931 -0.38 -29.18 -28.10
N SER A 932 0.35 -29.36 -26.99
CA SER A 932 0.19 -28.53 -25.78
C SER A 932 1.48 -27.90 -25.26
N THR A 933 2.66 -28.37 -25.70
CA THR A 933 3.96 -27.94 -25.17
C THR A 933 4.95 -27.71 -26.29
N THR A 934 5.68 -26.60 -26.23
CA THR A 934 6.87 -26.37 -27.05
C THR A 934 8.09 -26.20 -26.15
N THR A 935 9.20 -26.82 -26.55
CA THR A 935 10.48 -26.73 -25.85
C THR A 935 11.59 -26.36 -26.81
N HIS A 936 12.47 -25.47 -26.36
CA HIS A 936 13.63 -25.00 -27.10
C HIS A 936 14.83 -24.98 -26.16
N TYR A 937 15.92 -25.57 -26.59
CA TYR A 937 17.17 -25.64 -25.85
C TYR A 937 18.31 -25.16 -26.75
N LEU A 938 19.16 -24.31 -26.20
CA LEU A 938 20.33 -23.78 -26.87
C LEU A 938 21.54 -24.04 -25.98
N HIS A 939 22.56 -24.70 -26.53
CA HIS A 939 23.83 -24.94 -25.86
C HIS A 939 24.95 -24.33 -26.71
N ALA A 940 25.85 -23.58 -26.09
CA ALA A 940 26.98 -22.99 -26.77
C ALA A 940 28.21 -23.12 -25.89
N GLY A 941 29.33 -23.59 -26.44
CA GLY A 941 30.48 -23.90 -25.61
C GLY A 941 31.76 -24.23 -26.35
N THR A 942 32.72 -24.68 -25.56
CA THR A 942 34.04 -25.11 -26.03
C THR A 942 34.31 -26.53 -25.59
N THR A 943 35.08 -27.27 -26.38
CA THR A 943 35.58 -28.60 -26.05
C THR A 943 37.08 -28.63 -26.29
N PHE A 944 37.82 -29.05 -25.28
CA PHE A 944 39.25 -29.34 -25.32
C PHE A 944 39.49 -30.84 -25.41
N LYS A 945 40.37 -31.25 -26.32
CA LYS A 945 40.84 -32.63 -26.49
C LYS A 945 42.25 -32.77 -25.92
N PHE A 946 42.48 -33.77 -25.09
CA PHE A 946 43.79 -33.99 -24.44
C PHE A 946 44.71 -34.89 -25.28
#